data_AF-A0A4T0C3W7-F1
#
_entry.id   AF-A0A4T0C3W7-F1
#
_cell.length_a   1.000
_cell.length_b   1.000
_cell.length_c   1.000
_cell.angle_alpha   90.00
_cell.angle_beta   90.00
_cell.angle_gamma   90.00
#
_symmetry.space_group_name_H-M   'P 1'
#
loop_
_entity.id
_entity.type
_entity.pdbx_description
1 polymer ?
#
loop_
_entity_poly.entity_id
_entity_poly.type
_entity_poly.pdbx_seq_one_letter_code
_entity_poly.pdbx_strand_id
1 'polypeptide(L)'
;MDIPDHLMDGDVMDTTEVHETTINMDPFVLGMRSPVAQTKHQKLSNGDRVAHSRSPSFRQEIMTTTAKPALEQLPYSTSQTGLVYDVRMRFHVEVRPEVNQGVHPEDPRRIYAIYKELVDAGLVDDPSTVSLAPSVLARIPTRFVTKQEVCAVHSERHWEFVISLELWDNEDLHNGGSQMDSIYLSKNSPMCARLSAGGAIEACRGILNGHVKNAIAVIRPPGHHAEHDEPMGFCLFNNVPIAVKACQNEFKDTCRKVLILDWDVHHGNGVQQAFYNDPNVLYISLHVHQGGKFYPAGPKGDHLHCGEGPGLGKNINIPWRTAGMTDADYVLAFQKIVMPIAQDFDPDLVVVSAGFDAAEGDMLGKCHVSPAGYAHMTHMLMSLADGKVAVCLEGGYNLRSIAVSALAVTRTLMGEPPGRLATTIPTPSGVDSIEEVLRQQAKYWPCLYPKDPSKRIKQTEGERIHDIVREYQAGWLWENLGMSDLFIAHSKTSRSFTNQVLATSNHSESRPLLVIFHDPPDLVGTPDPRTQRLELHNTWLTDSVKQYIRWAYDRGFAVIDVNVPKHLTDLEETHEHAEEIDGKKNIDETQLLAKYLWDNYIELSESKHIFMLGIGKAYTSIVNFLKENDRCRERLTKVIGFISDECTLPSYKSTTDDFLDRWYRDASKIFVATGHYVWEKHKFKPPGKKWGTLQRSDYNDMQEMLSHHCKEVTGILTVLTDDWEPEAAPVVGASEGET
;
A
#
# COMPACT_ATOMS: atom_id res chain seq x y z
N MET A 1 6.59 9.80 44.67
CA MET A 1 6.29 11.14 44.16
C MET A 1 4.83 11.37 44.43
N ASP A 2 4.54 12.33 45.30
CA ASP A 2 3.23 12.50 45.90
C ASP A 2 2.28 13.27 44.97
N ILE A 3 1.00 12.90 45.02
CA ILE A 3 -0.11 13.61 44.37
C ILE A 3 -0.96 14.20 45.50
N PRO A 4 -1.21 15.53 45.53
CA PRO A 4 -2.09 16.13 46.51
C PRO A 4 -3.54 16.14 46.02
N ASP A 5 -4.44 15.58 46.82
CA ASP A 5 -5.87 15.87 46.77
C ASP A 5 -6.15 17.30 47.24
N HIS A 6 -7.13 17.96 46.59
CA HIS A 6 -8.30 18.59 47.23
C HIS A 6 -8.96 19.62 46.29
N LEU A 7 -10.24 19.41 45.98
CA LEU A 7 -11.32 20.22 46.57
C LEU A 7 -12.69 19.62 46.20
N MET A 8 -13.53 19.43 47.22
CA MET A 8 -14.95 19.09 47.13
C MET A 8 -15.79 20.38 47.30
N ASP A 9 -17.11 20.21 47.18
CA ASP A 9 -18.18 21.22 47.34
C ASP A 9 -18.42 22.11 46.10
N GLY A 10 -19.63 22.21 45.54
CA GLY A 10 -20.87 21.52 45.92
C GLY A 10 -22.06 21.86 45.01
N ASP A 11 -23.25 21.49 45.51
CA ASP A 11 -24.60 21.79 45.03
C ASP A 11 -25.30 20.80 44.08
N VAL A 12 -26.22 20.05 44.68
CA VAL A 12 -27.32 19.34 44.05
C VAL A 12 -28.48 20.31 43.88
N MET A 13 -28.96 20.52 42.65
CA MET A 13 -30.33 20.98 42.41
C MET A 13 -31.05 20.07 41.43
N ASP A 14 -32.18 19.56 41.91
CA ASP A 14 -33.16 18.77 41.19
C ASP A 14 -34.09 19.71 40.41
N THR A 15 -34.15 19.56 39.08
CA THR A 15 -35.26 20.06 38.27
C THR A 15 -35.49 19.12 37.09
N THR A 16 -36.59 18.39 37.16
CA THR A 16 -37.26 17.79 36.01
C THR A 16 -37.82 18.88 35.10
N GLU A 17 -37.43 18.88 33.81
CA GLU A 17 -38.35 19.34 32.77
C GLU A 17 -38.00 18.73 31.39
N VAL A 18 -39.02 18.16 30.75
CA VAL A 18 -38.90 17.50 29.45
C VAL A 18 -39.37 18.49 28.38
N HIS A 19 -38.48 18.86 27.45
CA HIS A 19 -38.87 19.60 26.26
C HIS A 19 -38.80 18.71 25.02
N GLU A 20 -39.96 18.15 24.67
CA GLU A 20 -40.23 17.63 23.34
C GLU A 20 -40.35 18.80 22.34
N THR A 21 -39.41 18.92 21.39
CA THR A 21 -39.57 19.79 20.23
C THR A 21 -40.13 19.00 19.05
N THR A 22 -41.45 18.94 18.98
CA THR A 22 -42.18 18.36 17.85
C THR A 22 -42.09 19.27 16.62
N ILE A 23 -41.44 18.81 15.54
CA ILE A 23 -41.51 19.47 14.23
C ILE A 23 -42.54 18.72 13.38
N ASN A 24 -43.73 19.32 13.25
CA ASN A 24 -44.75 18.86 12.30
C ASN A 24 -44.34 19.15 10.86
N MET A 25 -44.47 18.14 9.98
CA MET A 25 -44.43 18.29 8.53
C MET A 25 -45.72 17.67 7.97
N ASP A 26 -46.67 18.52 7.60
CA ASP A 26 -47.96 18.15 7.02
C ASP A 26 -47.86 18.02 5.48
N PRO A 27 -48.44 17.01 4.82
CA PRO A 27 -48.27 16.80 3.38
C PRO A 27 -49.32 17.55 2.55
N PHE A 28 -48.91 18.55 1.76
CA PHE A 28 -49.79 19.21 0.79
C PHE A 28 -49.62 18.68 -0.64
N VAL A 29 -50.75 18.46 -1.31
CA VAL A 29 -50.88 17.86 -2.65
C VAL A 29 -51.03 18.94 -3.73
N LEU A 30 -50.20 18.87 -4.78
CA LEU A 30 -50.37 19.37 -6.16
C LEU A 30 -49.08 18.97 -6.94
N GLY A 31 -49.04 18.63 -8.22
CA GLY A 31 -50.02 18.70 -9.30
C GLY A 31 -49.36 19.28 -10.56
N MET A 32 -49.61 18.70 -11.75
CA MET A 32 -48.98 18.98 -13.08
C MET A 32 -47.63 18.27 -13.32
N ARG A 33 -47.46 17.38 -14.32
CA ARG A 33 -47.66 17.42 -15.80
C ARG A 33 -46.51 18.07 -16.58
N SER A 34 -45.83 17.27 -17.41
CA SER A 34 -45.11 17.68 -18.63
C SER A 34 -45.01 16.46 -19.59
N PRO A 35 -44.71 16.61 -20.89
CA PRO A 35 -45.73 16.28 -21.89
C PRO A 35 -45.38 15.13 -22.85
N VAL A 36 -46.44 14.55 -23.42
CA VAL A 36 -46.38 13.58 -24.52
C VAL A 36 -46.12 14.30 -25.85
N ALA A 37 -45.05 13.96 -26.55
CA ALA A 37 -44.85 14.30 -27.96
C ALA A 37 -45.43 13.19 -28.86
N GLN A 38 -46.37 13.55 -29.73
CA GLN A 38 -46.94 12.64 -30.72
C GLN A 38 -46.15 12.68 -32.03
N THR A 39 -45.81 11.52 -32.60
CA THR A 39 -45.46 11.39 -34.02
C THR A 39 -46.44 10.44 -34.71
N LYS A 40 -47.11 10.93 -35.76
CA LYS A 40 -48.07 10.15 -36.56
C LYS A 40 -47.35 9.43 -37.70
N HIS A 41 -47.82 8.23 -38.03
CA HIS A 41 -47.43 7.51 -39.24
C HIS A 41 -47.84 8.25 -40.53
N GLN A 42 -47.04 8.07 -41.58
CA GLN A 42 -47.50 8.04 -42.96
C GLN A 42 -47.03 6.77 -43.67
N LYS A 43 -47.83 6.28 -44.63
CA LYS A 43 -47.68 4.98 -45.30
C LYS A 43 -46.84 5.08 -46.57
N LEU A 44 -46.22 3.97 -46.97
CA LEU A 44 -46.08 3.51 -48.36
C LEU A 44 -46.08 1.95 -48.40
N SER A 45 -46.25 1.34 -49.58
CA SER A 45 -46.96 0.04 -49.73
C SER A 45 -46.28 -1.02 -50.62
N ASN A 46 -46.70 -2.29 -50.42
CA ASN A 46 -46.44 -3.51 -51.23
C ASN A 46 -44.98 -4.03 -51.19
N GLY A 47 -44.63 -5.33 -51.13
CA GLY A 47 -45.33 -6.64 -51.06
C GLY A 47 -44.26 -7.75 -51.13
N ASP A 48 -44.50 -9.08 -51.08
CA ASP A 48 -45.68 -9.94 -50.82
C ASP A 48 -45.16 -11.40 -50.55
N ARG A 49 -45.92 -12.26 -49.84
CA ARG A 49 -45.73 -13.75 -49.66
C ARG A 49 -44.49 -14.24 -48.87
N VAL A 50 -44.46 -15.36 -48.11
CA VAL A 50 -45.38 -16.45 -47.68
C VAL A 50 -44.67 -17.20 -46.51
N ALA A 51 -45.24 -17.85 -45.49
CA ALA A 51 -46.62 -18.12 -45.02
C ALA A 51 -46.60 -18.39 -43.48
N HIS A 52 -47.71 -18.87 -42.89
CA HIS A 52 -47.81 -19.33 -41.48
C HIS A 52 -48.48 -20.72 -41.38
N SER A 53 -48.02 -21.57 -40.46
CA SER A 53 -48.81 -22.69 -39.91
C SER A 53 -49.47 -22.27 -38.58
N ARG A 54 -50.67 -22.80 -38.31
CA ARG A 54 -51.47 -22.48 -37.11
C ARG A 54 -51.48 -23.65 -36.12
N SER A 55 -51.35 -23.35 -34.83
CA SER A 55 -51.73 -24.25 -33.74
C SER A 55 -53.21 -24.05 -33.37
N PRO A 56 -53.92 -25.11 -32.92
CA PRO A 56 -55.24 -24.99 -32.29
C PRO A 56 -55.14 -24.94 -30.76
N SER A 57 -56.06 -24.22 -30.13
CA SER A 57 -56.25 -24.13 -28.68
C SER A 57 -56.89 -25.38 -28.07
N PHE A 58 -56.69 -25.66 -26.78
CA PHE A 58 -57.79 -26.13 -25.93
C PHE A 58 -57.66 -25.69 -24.47
N ARG A 59 -58.76 -25.84 -23.72
CA ARG A 59 -59.02 -25.24 -22.41
C ARG A 59 -58.20 -25.85 -21.27
N GLN A 60 -57.92 -25.03 -20.26
CA GLN A 60 -57.23 -25.40 -19.03
C GLN A 60 -58.26 -25.91 -18.00
N GLU A 61 -58.24 -27.22 -17.72
CA GLU A 61 -58.94 -27.79 -16.57
C GLU A 61 -58.09 -27.66 -15.30
N ILE A 62 -58.75 -27.46 -14.16
CA ILE A 62 -58.10 -27.33 -12.85
C ILE A 62 -57.95 -28.74 -12.26
N MET A 63 -56.70 -29.24 -12.20
CA MET A 63 -56.36 -30.40 -11.37
C MET A 63 -55.33 -30.02 -10.30
N THR A 64 -55.81 -30.07 -9.05
CA THR A 64 -55.10 -30.50 -7.83
C THR A 64 -53.58 -30.35 -7.76
N THR A 65 -53.15 -29.33 -6.98
CA THR A 65 -52.04 -29.43 -6.00
C THR A 65 -50.87 -30.36 -6.35
N THR A 66 -50.02 -29.94 -7.29
CA THR A 66 -48.62 -30.38 -7.26
C THR A 66 -47.90 -29.62 -6.15
N ALA A 67 -47.14 -30.35 -5.32
CA ALA A 67 -46.30 -29.72 -4.31
C ALA A 67 -45.32 -28.76 -4.99
N LYS A 68 -44.96 -27.65 -4.33
CA LYS A 68 -43.78 -26.87 -4.72
C LYS A 68 -42.61 -27.86 -4.86
N PRO A 69 -41.80 -27.80 -5.93
CA PRO A 69 -40.55 -28.54 -5.92
C PRO A 69 -39.80 -28.11 -4.66
N ALA A 70 -39.50 -29.08 -3.80
CA ALA A 70 -38.57 -28.83 -2.72
C ALA A 70 -37.27 -28.40 -3.40
N LEU A 71 -36.88 -27.15 -3.21
CA LEU A 71 -35.51 -26.75 -3.43
C LEU A 71 -34.69 -27.74 -2.61
N GLU A 72 -33.85 -28.54 -3.26
CA GLU A 72 -32.82 -29.29 -2.54
C GLU A 72 -32.10 -28.26 -1.67
N GLN A 73 -32.20 -28.44 -0.36
CA GLN A 73 -31.44 -27.60 0.55
C GLN A 73 -29.99 -27.76 0.15
N LEU A 74 -29.32 -26.65 -0.14
CA LEU A 74 -27.88 -26.65 -0.40
C LEU A 74 -27.24 -27.50 0.71
N PRO A 75 -26.43 -28.52 0.38
CA PRO A 75 -25.88 -29.41 1.38
C PRO A 75 -24.93 -28.62 2.28
N TYR A 76 -25.48 -28.14 3.40
CA TYR A 76 -24.68 -27.64 4.50
C TYR A 76 -23.82 -28.80 4.97
N SER A 77 -22.50 -28.68 4.78
CA SER A 77 -21.54 -29.62 5.35
C SER A 77 -21.81 -29.69 6.86
N THR A 78 -22.23 -30.86 7.32
CA THR A 78 -22.54 -31.13 8.73
C THR A 78 -21.29 -31.35 9.58
N SER A 79 -20.10 -31.28 8.95
CA SER A 79 -18.82 -31.47 9.62
C SER A 79 -18.44 -30.23 10.43
N GLN A 80 -18.12 -30.43 11.71
CA GLN A 80 -17.69 -29.38 12.62
C GLN A 80 -16.34 -28.76 12.20
N THR A 81 -16.06 -27.56 12.71
CA THR A 81 -14.72 -26.96 12.72
C THR A 81 -13.86 -27.61 13.81
N GLY A 82 -12.62 -27.95 13.48
CA GLY A 82 -11.66 -28.52 14.42
C GLY A 82 -10.92 -27.49 15.28
N LEU A 83 -10.56 -27.88 16.50
CA LEU A 83 -9.68 -27.12 17.39
C LEU A 83 -8.52 -28.00 17.88
N VAL A 84 -7.28 -27.62 17.57
CA VAL A 84 -6.07 -28.14 18.23
C VAL A 84 -5.64 -27.15 19.31
N TYR A 85 -5.56 -27.62 20.56
CA TYR A 85 -4.98 -26.88 21.68
C TYR A 85 -4.49 -27.84 22.78
N ASP A 86 -3.23 -27.68 23.19
CA ASP A 86 -2.60 -28.43 24.27
C ASP A 86 -1.89 -27.49 25.26
N VAL A 87 -2.28 -27.59 26.53
CA VAL A 87 -1.76 -26.76 27.62
C VAL A 87 -0.25 -26.92 27.82
N ARG A 88 0.35 -28.06 27.43
CA ARG A 88 1.78 -28.36 27.59
C ARG A 88 2.68 -27.46 26.75
N MET A 89 2.17 -26.92 25.63
CA MET A 89 2.89 -25.95 24.79
C MET A 89 3.24 -24.66 25.56
N ARG A 90 2.52 -24.37 26.66
CA ARG A 90 2.78 -23.25 27.57
C ARG A 90 4.03 -23.45 28.44
N PHE A 91 4.65 -24.64 28.45
CA PHE A 91 5.82 -24.94 29.26
C PHE A 91 7.14 -24.44 28.63
N HIS A 92 7.11 -24.03 27.36
CA HIS A 92 8.19 -23.27 26.73
C HIS A 92 8.15 -21.82 27.23
N VAL A 93 9.00 -21.52 28.21
CA VAL A 93 9.08 -20.25 28.94
C VAL A 93 10.51 -19.73 28.95
N GLU A 94 10.67 -18.41 29.00
CA GLU A 94 11.99 -17.78 29.16
C GLU A 94 12.65 -18.20 30.48
N VAL A 95 13.93 -18.58 30.43
CA VAL A 95 14.66 -19.14 31.58
C VAL A 95 15.14 -18.06 32.57
N ARG A 96 15.45 -16.87 32.08
CA ARG A 96 15.87 -15.69 32.87
C ARG A 96 15.23 -14.42 32.26
N PRO A 97 13.98 -14.08 32.62
CA PRO A 97 13.37 -12.83 32.16
C PRO A 97 14.18 -11.63 32.62
N GLU A 98 14.63 -10.81 31.68
CA GLU A 98 15.45 -9.64 31.98
C GLU A 98 14.63 -8.55 32.67
N VAL A 99 14.90 -8.33 33.96
CA VAL A 99 14.17 -7.42 34.86
C VAL A 99 13.99 -6.00 34.30
N ASN A 100 14.90 -5.57 33.42
CA ASN A 100 14.89 -4.24 32.80
C ASN A 100 14.37 -4.19 31.35
N GLN A 101 14.16 -5.34 30.68
CA GLN A 101 13.60 -5.39 29.31
C GLN A 101 12.10 -5.71 29.28
N GLY A 102 11.53 -6.18 30.41
CA GLY A 102 10.11 -6.53 30.52
C GLY A 102 9.87 -8.01 30.30
N VAL A 103 8.63 -8.37 29.97
CA VAL A 103 8.29 -9.76 29.59
C VAL A 103 8.53 -9.91 28.10
N HIS A 104 9.29 -10.93 27.70
CA HIS A 104 9.53 -11.26 26.30
C HIS A 104 8.20 -11.41 25.53
N PRO A 105 8.05 -10.84 24.31
CA PRO A 105 6.76 -10.75 23.61
C PRO A 105 6.12 -12.11 23.31
N GLU A 106 6.91 -13.11 22.92
CA GLU A 106 6.41 -14.49 22.77
C GLU A 106 6.15 -15.13 24.14
N ASP A 107 4.88 -15.07 24.58
CA ASP A 107 4.46 -15.37 25.96
C ASP A 107 3.53 -16.59 26.04
N PRO A 108 3.73 -17.55 26.97
CA PRO A 108 2.83 -18.69 27.22
C PRO A 108 1.34 -18.36 27.41
N ARG A 109 1.02 -17.10 27.74
CA ARG A 109 -0.34 -16.57 27.86
C ARG A 109 -1.02 -16.35 26.50
N ARG A 110 -0.30 -16.27 25.38
CA ARG A 110 -0.87 -16.07 24.02
C ARG A 110 -1.92 -17.15 23.68
N ILE A 111 -1.50 -18.42 23.64
CA ILE A 111 -2.42 -19.54 23.35
C ILE A 111 -3.50 -19.72 24.42
N TYR A 112 -3.23 -19.34 25.66
CA TYR A 112 -4.22 -19.40 26.74
C TYR A 112 -5.28 -18.29 26.60
N ALA A 113 -4.91 -17.09 26.20
CA ALA A 113 -5.84 -15.98 25.97
C ALA A 113 -6.79 -16.30 24.81
N ILE A 114 -6.29 -16.87 23.71
CA ILE A 114 -7.12 -17.38 22.61
C ILE A 114 -8.06 -18.47 23.12
N TYR A 115 -7.53 -19.54 23.73
CA TYR A 115 -8.37 -20.65 24.22
C TYR A 115 -9.45 -20.17 25.20
N LYS A 116 -9.09 -19.26 26.10
CA LYS A 116 -10.04 -18.67 27.05
C LYS A 116 -11.13 -17.86 26.33
N GLU A 117 -10.79 -17.01 25.36
CA GLU A 117 -11.80 -16.26 24.60
C GLU A 117 -12.74 -17.18 23.83
N LEU A 118 -12.26 -18.31 23.31
CA LEU A 118 -13.10 -19.33 22.67
C LEU A 118 -14.03 -20.04 23.67
N VAL A 119 -13.58 -20.32 24.89
CA VAL A 119 -14.41 -20.88 25.98
C VAL A 119 -15.42 -19.84 26.47
N ASP A 120 -15.00 -18.60 26.75
CA ASP A 120 -15.84 -17.49 27.21
C ASP A 120 -16.91 -17.13 26.14
N ALA A 121 -16.62 -17.35 24.85
CA ALA A 121 -17.58 -17.23 23.74
C ALA A 121 -18.50 -18.46 23.53
N GLY A 122 -18.33 -19.54 24.32
CA GLY A 122 -19.13 -20.76 24.23
C GLY A 122 -18.80 -21.68 23.05
N LEU A 123 -17.64 -21.54 22.41
CA LEU A 123 -17.26 -22.34 21.25
C LEU A 123 -16.54 -23.65 21.61
N VAL A 124 -16.20 -23.85 22.89
CA VAL A 124 -15.45 -25.00 23.40
C VAL A 124 -16.12 -25.54 24.66
N ASP A 125 -16.35 -26.85 24.71
CA ASP A 125 -16.68 -27.55 25.95
C ASP A 125 -15.41 -27.75 26.79
N ASP A 126 -15.26 -26.95 27.84
CA ASP A 126 -14.19 -27.08 28.82
C ASP A 126 -14.70 -27.74 30.11
N PRO A 127 -13.91 -28.57 30.81
CA PRO A 127 -14.32 -29.16 32.08
C PRO A 127 -14.72 -28.14 33.17
N SER A 128 -14.26 -26.88 33.06
CA SER A 128 -14.67 -25.78 33.94
C SER A 128 -15.95 -25.05 33.49
N THR A 129 -16.28 -25.11 32.20
CA THR A 129 -17.39 -24.38 31.57
C THR A 129 -17.96 -25.21 30.42
N VAL A 130 -19.10 -25.86 30.66
CA VAL A 130 -19.86 -26.58 29.62
C VAL A 130 -20.61 -25.57 28.75
N SER A 131 -20.51 -25.68 27.43
CA SER A 131 -21.21 -24.77 26.53
C SER A 131 -22.71 -25.11 26.45
N LEU A 132 -23.51 -24.07 26.23
CA LEU A 132 -24.93 -24.17 25.87
C LEU A 132 -25.17 -23.82 24.38
N ALA A 133 -24.10 -23.65 23.60
CA ALA A 133 -24.18 -23.37 22.17
C ALA A 133 -24.72 -24.59 21.39
N PRO A 134 -25.45 -24.38 20.28
CA PRO A 134 -25.99 -25.47 19.47
C PRO A 134 -24.91 -26.27 18.73
N SER A 135 -23.71 -25.71 18.57
CA SER A 135 -22.53 -26.38 18.05
C SER A 135 -21.26 -25.83 18.72
N VAL A 136 -20.31 -26.73 18.97
CA VAL A 136 -18.98 -26.43 19.51
C VAL A 136 -17.90 -26.95 18.56
N LEU A 137 -16.65 -26.54 18.79
CA LEU A 137 -15.48 -26.99 18.05
C LEU A 137 -15.15 -28.46 18.36
N ALA A 138 -14.88 -29.25 17.32
CA ALA A 138 -14.44 -30.63 17.47
C ALA A 138 -12.97 -30.66 17.92
N ARG A 139 -12.68 -31.21 19.10
CA ARG A 139 -11.32 -31.19 19.65
C ARG A 139 -10.42 -32.22 18.96
N ILE A 140 -9.35 -31.74 18.35
CA ILE A 140 -8.32 -32.56 17.69
C ILE A 140 -7.13 -32.68 18.66
N PRO A 141 -6.73 -33.90 19.08
CA PRO A 141 -5.56 -34.08 19.92
C PRO A 141 -4.28 -33.85 19.12
N THR A 142 -3.33 -33.10 19.70
CA THR A 142 -1.96 -33.06 19.18
C THR A 142 -1.20 -34.34 19.50
N ARG A 143 -0.15 -34.61 18.72
CA ARG A 143 0.87 -35.61 18.99
C ARG A 143 2.26 -34.99 18.93
N PHE A 144 3.28 -35.74 19.32
CA PHE A 144 4.64 -35.37 18.98
C PHE A 144 4.91 -35.63 17.49
N VAL A 145 5.47 -34.65 16.79
CA VAL A 145 6.10 -34.86 15.48
C VAL A 145 7.27 -35.84 15.58
N THR A 146 7.50 -36.57 14.49
CA THR A 146 8.61 -37.53 14.32
C THR A 146 9.83 -36.87 13.66
N LYS A 147 11.02 -37.47 13.82
CA LYS A 147 12.25 -37.00 13.14
C LYS A 147 12.05 -36.95 11.62
N GLN A 148 11.41 -37.96 11.03
CA GLN A 148 11.21 -38.04 9.58
C GLN A 148 10.34 -36.92 9.02
N GLU A 149 9.31 -36.48 9.76
CA GLU A 149 8.43 -35.38 9.35
C GLU A 149 9.16 -34.02 9.44
N VAL A 150 9.95 -33.79 10.50
CA VAL A 150 10.77 -32.57 10.61
C VAL A 150 11.86 -32.55 9.53
N CYS A 151 12.53 -33.68 9.30
CA CYS A 151 13.57 -33.83 8.28
C CYS A 151 13.06 -33.78 6.82
N ALA A 152 11.74 -33.59 6.60
CA ALA A 152 11.18 -33.29 5.29
C ALA A 152 11.28 -31.78 4.93
N VAL A 153 11.68 -30.94 5.89
CA VAL A 153 11.78 -29.47 5.76
C VAL A 153 13.11 -28.95 6.31
N HIS A 154 13.54 -29.46 7.46
CA HIS A 154 14.79 -29.08 8.11
C HIS A 154 15.86 -30.15 7.95
N SER A 155 17.11 -29.82 8.26
CA SER A 155 18.19 -30.80 8.31
C SER A 155 18.06 -31.74 9.52
N GLU A 156 18.75 -32.88 9.42
CA GLU A 156 18.97 -33.79 10.55
C GLU A 156 19.74 -33.11 11.71
N ARG A 157 20.67 -32.20 11.38
CA ARG A 157 21.42 -31.39 12.36
C ARG A 157 20.51 -30.44 13.12
N HIS A 158 19.55 -29.80 12.46
CA HIS A 158 18.60 -28.88 13.09
C HIS A 158 17.67 -29.61 14.07
N TRP A 159 17.16 -30.78 13.67
CA TRP A 159 16.45 -31.67 14.60
C TRP A 159 17.33 -32.02 15.82
N GLU A 160 18.57 -32.45 15.61
CA GLU A 160 19.47 -32.85 16.69
C GLU A 160 19.82 -31.69 17.63
N PHE A 161 20.05 -30.49 17.08
CA PHE A 161 20.19 -29.27 17.85
C PHE A 161 18.96 -29.01 18.74
N VAL A 162 17.76 -28.95 18.14
CA VAL A 162 16.52 -28.65 18.90
C VAL A 162 16.28 -29.72 19.96
N ILE A 163 16.45 -31.01 19.67
CA ILE A 163 16.28 -32.06 20.69
C ILE A 163 17.32 -31.93 21.82
N SER A 164 18.57 -31.59 21.52
CA SER A 164 19.63 -31.50 22.53
C SER A 164 19.34 -30.50 23.66
N LEU A 165 18.49 -29.49 23.43
CA LEU A 165 18.14 -28.45 24.39
C LEU A 165 17.49 -28.99 25.68
N GLU A 166 16.93 -30.20 25.69
CA GLU A 166 16.42 -30.82 26.93
C GLU A 166 17.55 -31.19 27.91
N LEU A 167 18.76 -31.37 27.40
CA LEU A 167 19.97 -31.75 28.15
C LEU A 167 20.78 -30.54 28.63
N TRP A 168 20.59 -29.37 28.02
CA TRP A 168 21.32 -28.14 28.34
C TRP A 168 20.90 -27.60 29.71
N ASP A 169 21.79 -26.88 30.39
CA ASP A 169 21.44 -26.20 31.64
C ASP A 169 20.83 -24.81 31.40
N ASN A 170 20.41 -24.14 32.48
CA ASN A 170 19.70 -22.87 32.38
C ASN A 170 20.62 -21.70 31.97
N GLU A 171 21.94 -21.84 32.10
CA GLU A 171 22.92 -20.86 31.66
C GLU A 171 23.26 -21.06 30.19
N ASP A 172 23.49 -22.31 29.77
CA ASP A 172 23.68 -22.67 28.36
C ASP A 172 22.48 -22.26 27.49
N LEU A 173 21.25 -22.52 27.96
CA LEU A 173 20.02 -22.15 27.24
C LEU A 173 19.86 -20.63 27.06
N HIS A 174 20.19 -19.85 28.10
CA HIS A 174 20.14 -18.40 28.04
C HIS A 174 21.23 -17.85 27.11
N ASN A 175 22.49 -18.26 27.33
CA ASN A 175 23.62 -17.83 26.52
C ASN A 175 23.48 -18.22 25.04
N GLY A 176 22.90 -19.40 24.75
CA GLY A 176 22.63 -19.86 23.40
C GLY A 176 21.52 -19.07 22.72
N GLY A 177 20.39 -18.84 23.40
CA GLY A 177 19.30 -18.03 22.87
C GLY A 177 19.72 -16.59 22.56
N SER A 178 20.43 -15.93 23.48
CA SER A 178 20.93 -14.56 23.31
C SER A 178 21.98 -14.37 22.22
N GLN A 179 22.48 -15.45 21.62
CA GLN A 179 23.39 -15.43 20.46
C GLN A 179 22.67 -15.71 19.12
N MET A 180 21.39 -16.11 19.16
CA MET A 180 20.56 -16.39 17.99
C MET A 180 19.71 -15.17 17.64
N ASP A 181 19.25 -15.09 16.39
CA ASP A 181 18.38 -13.98 15.99
C ASP A 181 16.97 -14.14 16.59
N SER A 182 16.70 -13.33 17.61
CA SER A 182 15.36 -13.16 18.18
C SER A 182 14.76 -14.48 18.69
N ILE A 183 15.52 -15.23 19.49
CA ILE A 183 15.14 -16.54 20.04
C ILE A 183 15.38 -16.58 21.56
N TYR A 184 14.46 -17.19 22.32
CA TYR A 184 14.74 -17.68 23.67
C TYR A 184 14.60 -19.19 23.74
N LEU A 185 15.42 -19.84 24.58
CA LEU A 185 15.45 -21.30 24.73
C LEU A 185 15.02 -21.72 26.14
N SER A 186 14.58 -22.97 26.27
CA SER A 186 14.08 -23.55 27.51
C SER A 186 14.22 -25.07 27.47
N LYS A 187 14.35 -25.75 28.62
CA LYS A 187 14.39 -27.22 28.67
C LYS A 187 13.15 -27.90 28.06
N ASN A 188 12.01 -27.20 28.06
CA ASN A 188 10.75 -27.68 27.48
C ASN A 188 10.57 -27.30 26.01
N SER A 189 11.48 -26.50 25.42
CA SER A 189 11.44 -26.12 24.00
C SER A 189 11.28 -27.31 23.07
N PRO A 190 11.99 -28.46 23.24
CA PRO A 190 11.89 -29.57 22.31
C PRO A 190 10.53 -30.26 22.39
N MET A 191 10.00 -30.43 23.60
CA MET A 191 8.66 -30.97 23.82
C MET A 191 7.60 -30.07 23.18
N CYS A 192 7.67 -28.75 23.38
CA CYS A 192 6.68 -27.80 22.88
C CYS A 192 6.75 -27.67 21.35
N ALA A 193 7.94 -27.52 20.76
CA ALA A 193 8.13 -27.49 19.31
C ALA A 193 7.59 -28.75 18.63
N ARG A 194 7.82 -29.93 19.23
CA ARG A 194 7.29 -31.20 18.69
C ARG A 194 5.78 -31.32 18.79
N LEU A 195 5.15 -30.75 19.82
CA LEU A 195 3.69 -30.69 19.93
C LEU A 195 3.10 -29.64 18.99
N SER A 196 3.80 -28.52 18.75
CA SER A 196 3.35 -27.45 17.85
C SER A 196 3.24 -27.97 16.41
N ALA A 197 4.34 -28.49 15.87
CA ALA A 197 4.38 -29.08 14.53
C ALA A 197 3.44 -30.30 14.39
N GLY A 198 3.39 -31.17 15.41
CA GLY A 198 2.44 -32.29 15.45
C GLY A 198 0.98 -31.85 15.50
N GLY A 199 0.69 -30.71 16.12
CA GLY A 199 -0.64 -30.10 16.14
C GLY A 199 -1.05 -29.53 14.78
N ALA A 200 -0.13 -28.87 14.08
CA ALA A 200 -0.35 -28.41 12.71
C ALA A 200 -0.60 -29.58 11.74
N ILE A 201 0.15 -30.68 11.86
CA ILE A 201 -0.10 -31.91 11.08
C ILE A 201 -1.50 -32.46 11.36
N GLU A 202 -1.89 -32.67 12.61
CA GLU A 202 -3.18 -33.27 12.93
C GLU A 202 -4.38 -32.36 12.59
N ALA A 203 -4.21 -31.04 12.56
CA ALA A 203 -5.22 -30.11 12.02
C ALA A 203 -5.47 -30.34 10.52
N CYS A 204 -4.41 -30.32 9.70
CA CYS A 204 -4.51 -30.56 8.26
C CYS A 204 -5.00 -31.99 7.96
N ARG A 205 -4.48 -32.98 8.68
CA ARG A 205 -4.84 -34.40 8.55
C ARG A 205 -6.29 -34.68 8.97
N GLY A 206 -6.82 -33.98 9.97
CA GLY A 206 -8.23 -34.06 10.36
C GLY A 206 -9.17 -33.59 9.25
N ILE A 207 -8.78 -32.54 8.52
CA ILE A 207 -9.51 -32.01 7.36
C ILE A 207 -9.43 -32.97 6.17
N LEU A 208 -8.24 -33.47 5.82
CA LEU A 208 -8.05 -34.35 4.67
C LEU A 208 -8.72 -35.73 4.84
N ASN A 209 -8.84 -36.24 6.07
CA ASN A 209 -9.65 -37.42 6.39
C ASN A 209 -11.18 -37.13 6.42
N GLY A 210 -11.60 -35.87 6.29
CA GLY A 210 -13.02 -35.48 6.37
C GLY A 210 -13.63 -35.52 7.78
N HIS A 211 -12.82 -35.66 8.83
CA HIS A 211 -13.30 -35.65 10.23
C HIS A 211 -13.85 -34.27 10.63
N VAL A 212 -13.28 -33.20 10.08
CA VAL A 212 -13.70 -31.81 10.25
C VAL A 212 -13.70 -31.12 8.89
N LYS A 213 -14.48 -30.04 8.73
CA LYS A 213 -14.49 -29.28 7.46
C LYS A 213 -13.23 -28.43 7.28
N ASN A 214 -12.86 -27.76 8.37
CA ASN A 214 -11.76 -26.82 8.51
C ASN A 214 -11.29 -26.87 9.97
N ALA A 215 -10.17 -26.24 10.31
CA ALA A 215 -9.63 -26.29 11.68
C ALA A 215 -8.83 -25.03 12.04
N ILE A 216 -8.78 -24.72 13.34
CA ILE A 216 -7.83 -23.78 13.93
C ILE A 216 -6.88 -24.52 14.90
N ALA A 217 -5.59 -24.28 14.76
CA ALA A 217 -4.52 -24.82 15.58
C ALA A 217 -3.92 -23.69 16.44
N VAL A 218 -4.31 -23.67 17.71
CA VAL A 218 -3.86 -22.70 18.71
C VAL A 218 -2.59 -23.24 19.36
N ILE A 219 -1.47 -23.09 18.64
CA ILE A 219 -0.18 -23.76 18.90
C ILE A 219 0.95 -22.78 19.24
N ARG A 220 1.99 -23.28 19.93
CA ARG A 220 3.26 -22.56 20.16
C ARG A 220 4.40 -23.57 20.43
N PRO A 221 5.68 -23.26 20.13
CA PRO A 221 6.18 -22.04 19.49
C PRO A 221 5.67 -21.85 18.05
N PRO A 222 5.74 -20.62 17.51
CA PRO A 222 5.52 -20.37 16.08
C PRO A 222 6.58 -21.08 15.22
N GLY A 223 6.41 -21.02 13.90
CA GLY A 223 7.23 -21.74 12.93
C GLY A 223 7.69 -20.96 11.71
N HIS A 224 6.94 -19.98 11.19
CA HIS A 224 7.12 -19.48 9.82
C HIS A 224 8.53 -18.91 9.47
N HIS A 225 9.27 -18.39 10.46
CA HIS A 225 10.64 -17.90 10.30
C HIS A 225 11.74 -18.98 10.29
N ALA A 226 11.49 -20.19 10.82
CA ALA A 226 12.53 -21.22 10.94
C ALA A 226 12.99 -21.72 9.57
N GLU A 227 14.25 -21.48 9.22
CA GLU A 227 14.89 -21.93 7.98
C GLU A 227 15.38 -23.39 8.10
N HIS A 228 15.89 -23.97 7.00
CA HIS A 228 16.29 -25.38 6.92
C HIS A 228 17.28 -25.83 8.02
N ASP A 229 18.19 -24.96 8.44
CA ASP A 229 19.27 -25.25 9.41
C ASP A 229 19.34 -24.26 10.58
N GLU A 230 18.39 -23.32 10.70
CA GLU A 230 18.50 -22.18 11.61
C GLU A 230 17.16 -21.81 12.29
N PRO A 231 17.13 -21.72 13.63
CA PRO A 231 16.01 -21.14 14.38
C PRO A 231 16.17 -19.61 14.46
N MET A 232 15.10 -18.88 14.15
CA MET A 232 15.08 -17.41 14.21
C MET A 232 13.64 -16.91 14.41
N GLY A 233 13.46 -15.67 14.87
CA GLY A 233 12.15 -15.04 14.98
C GLY A 233 11.15 -15.84 15.83
N PHE A 234 11.57 -16.26 17.02
CA PHE A 234 10.85 -17.13 17.96
C PHE A 234 10.52 -18.56 17.46
N CYS A 235 10.89 -18.89 16.21
CA CYS A 235 10.52 -20.15 15.56
C CYS A 235 11.61 -21.22 15.72
N LEU A 236 11.22 -22.42 16.17
CA LEU A 236 12.13 -23.56 16.34
C LEU A 236 11.98 -24.62 15.24
N PHE A 237 10.74 -24.94 14.85
CA PHE A 237 10.42 -25.81 13.73
C PHE A 237 9.33 -25.14 12.90
N ASN A 238 9.41 -25.24 11.58
CA ASN A 238 8.47 -24.60 10.69
C ASN A 238 7.18 -25.42 10.57
N ASN A 239 6.24 -25.16 11.49
CA ASN A 239 5.04 -25.96 11.71
C ASN A 239 4.21 -26.18 10.43
N VAL A 240 4.01 -25.12 9.65
CA VAL A 240 3.18 -25.14 8.43
C VAL A 240 3.83 -25.96 7.29
N PRO A 241 5.08 -25.70 6.86
CA PRO A 241 5.78 -26.55 5.90
C PRO A 241 5.87 -28.03 6.31
N ILE A 242 6.10 -28.32 7.61
CA ILE A 242 6.14 -29.70 8.11
C ILE A 242 4.77 -30.35 7.96
N ALA A 243 3.68 -29.66 8.31
CA ALA A 243 2.31 -30.14 8.11
C ALA A 243 1.99 -30.39 6.64
N VAL A 244 2.39 -29.47 5.75
CA VAL A 244 2.18 -29.58 4.29
C VAL A 244 2.96 -30.77 3.72
N LYS A 245 4.26 -30.93 4.05
CA LYS A 245 5.05 -32.08 3.57
C LYS A 245 4.57 -33.41 4.16
N ALA A 246 4.12 -33.46 5.42
CA ALA A 246 3.51 -34.67 5.97
C ALA A 246 2.22 -35.03 5.22
N CYS A 247 1.33 -34.06 4.99
CA CYS A 247 0.05 -34.28 4.29
C CYS A 247 0.24 -34.63 2.81
N GLN A 248 1.13 -33.94 2.07
CA GLN A 248 1.49 -34.30 0.69
C GLN A 248 2.06 -35.73 0.60
N ASN A 249 2.75 -36.21 1.63
CA ASN A 249 3.30 -37.57 1.65
C ASN A 249 2.26 -38.65 1.98
N GLU A 250 1.31 -38.37 2.88
CA GLU A 250 0.25 -39.32 3.27
C GLU A 250 -0.92 -39.34 2.26
N PHE A 251 -1.33 -38.18 1.75
CA PHE A 251 -2.54 -37.97 0.93
C PHE A 251 -2.20 -37.60 -0.53
N LYS A 252 -1.24 -38.28 -1.14
CA LYS A 252 -0.70 -37.95 -2.49
C LYS A 252 -1.75 -37.78 -3.59
N ASP A 253 -2.87 -38.51 -3.50
CA ASP A 253 -3.94 -38.50 -4.49
C ASP A 253 -4.99 -37.39 -4.27
N THR A 254 -5.02 -36.77 -3.08
CA THR A 254 -6.06 -35.79 -2.65
C THR A 254 -5.52 -34.51 -2.01
N CYS A 255 -4.21 -34.39 -1.83
CA CYS A 255 -3.52 -33.21 -1.30
C CYS A 255 -2.21 -33.00 -2.07
N ARG A 256 -2.32 -32.64 -3.36
CA ARG A 256 -1.18 -32.35 -4.21
C ARG A 256 -0.83 -30.86 -4.17
N LYS A 257 -1.77 -30.01 -4.57
CA LYS A 257 -1.64 -28.56 -4.63
C LYS A 257 -2.03 -27.94 -3.28
N VAL A 258 -1.12 -27.22 -2.65
CA VAL A 258 -1.41 -26.54 -1.37
C VAL A 258 -1.16 -25.05 -1.50
N LEU A 259 -2.13 -24.24 -1.07
CA LEU A 259 -1.93 -22.81 -0.85
C LEU A 259 -1.50 -22.61 0.61
N ILE A 260 -0.35 -21.99 0.81
CA ILE A 260 0.04 -21.41 2.09
C ILE A 260 -0.16 -19.89 1.98
N LEU A 261 -1.09 -19.36 2.75
CA LEU A 261 -1.22 -17.92 2.95
C LEU A 261 -0.57 -17.53 4.27
N ASP A 262 0.31 -16.54 4.26
CA ASP A 262 0.84 -15.90 5.45
C ASP A 262 0.31 -14.47 5.58
N TRP A 263 -0.42 -14.21 6.66
CA TRP A 263 -0.91 -12.87 7.03
C TRP A 263 -0.28 -12.34 8.31
N ASP A 264 0.73 -13.02 8.84
CA ASP A 264 1.62 -12.45 9.85
C ASP A 264 2.25 -11.16 9.31
N VAL A 265 2.51 -10.20 10.19
CA VAL A 265 3.07 -8.91 9.76
C VAL A 265 4.53 -9.04 9.32
N HIS A 266 5.21 -10.13 9.65
CA HIS A 266 6.58 -10.44 9.27
C HIS A 266 6.62 -11.40 8.07
N HIS A 267 7.68 -11.31 7.27
CA HIS A 267 7.90 -12.25 6.16
C HIS A 267 8.29 -13.64 6.71
N GLY A 268 7.47 -14.66 6.47
CA GLY A 268 7.80 -16.07 6.71
C GLY A 268 8.90 -16.59 5.77
N ASN A 269 10.13 -16.12 5.96
CA ASN A 269 11.31 -16.44 5.14
C ASN A 269 11.61 -17.95 5.10
N GLY A 270 11.39 -18.67 6.21
CA GLY A 270 11.52 -20.13 6.27
C GLY A 270 10.48 -20.87 5.41
N VAL A 271 9.23 -20.38 5.37
CA VAL A 271 8.19 -20.95 4.50
C VAL A 271 8.52 -20.71 3.03
N GLN A 272 8.93 -19.49 2.68
CA GLN A 272 9.40 -19.15 1.33
C GLN A 272 10.56 -20.06 0.91
N GLN A 273 11.58 -20.24 1.75
CA GLN A 273 12.73 -21.09 1.46
C GLN A 273 12.33 -22.56 1.25
N ALA A 274 11.45 -23.11 2.10
CA ALA A 274 11.04 -24.52 2.05
C ALA A 274 10.35 -24.94 0.75
N PHE A 275 9.75 -23.99 0.01
CA PHE A 275 8.97 -24.25 -1.20
C PHE A 275 9.40 -23.45 -2.43
N TYR A 276 10.51 -22.71 -2.39
CA TYR A 276 10.91 -21.75 -3.43
C TYR A 276 11.01 -22.33 -4.85
N ASN A 277 11.20 -23.64 -4.96
CA ASN A 277 11.35 -24.40 -6.21
C ASN A 277 10.24 -25.48 -6.40
N ASP A 278 9.18 -25.49 -5.59
CA ASP A 278 8.09 -26.48 -5.65
C ASP A 278 6.87 -25.95 -6.42
N PRO A 279 6.51 -26.52 -7.59
CA PRO A 279 5.35 -26.06 -8.37
C PRO A 279 4.00 -26.38 -7.72
N ASN A 280 3.96 -27.27 -6.72
CA ASN A 280 2.72 -27.75 -6.10
C ASN A 280 2.42 -27.03 -4.77
N VAL A 281 3.26 -26.09 -4.33
CA VAL A 281 2.96 -25.25 -3.16
C VAL A 281 3.03 -23.79 -3.59
N LEU A 282 1.91 -23.09 -3.44
CA LEU A 282 1.80 -21.66 -3.66
C LEU A 282 1.94 -20.96 -2.32
N TYR A 283 2.98 -20.14 -2.15
CA TYR A 283 3.16 -19.30 -0.97
C TYR A 283 2.79 -17.84 -1.30
N ILE A 284 1.92 -17.26 -0.48
CA ILE A 284 1.51 -15.85 -0.58
C ILE A 284 1.67 -15.19 0.79
N SER A 285 2.45 -14.11 0.91
CA SER A 285 2.73 -13.43 2.18
C SER A 285 2.38 -11.93 2.12
N LEU A 286 1.66 -11.40 3.12
CA LEU A 286 1.27 -9.99 3.24
C LEU A 286 1.91 -9.33 4.47
N HIS A 287 3.13 -8.83 4.33
CA HIS A 287 4.00 -8.43 5.45
C HIS A 287 4.54 -7.00 5.30
N VAL A 288 4.91 -6.37 6.41
CA VAL A 288 5.59 -5.07 6.41
C VAL A 288 7.06 -5.27 6.03
N HIS A 289 7.54 -4.52 5.03
CA HIS A 289 8.90 -4.67 4.49
C HIS A 289 9.74 -3.40 4.63
N GLN A 290 9.14 -2.24 4.36
CA GLN A 290 9.79 -0.92 4.44
C GLN A 290 11.11 -0.80 3.63
N GLY A 291 11.20 -1.49 2.49
CA GLY A 291 12.42 -1.55 1.68
C GLY A 291 13.53 -2.36 2.36
N GLY A 292 13.16 -3.50 2.96
CA GLY A 292 14.08 -4.41 3.63
C GLY A 292 14.58 -3.93 5.00
N LYS A 293 13.85 -3.02 5.65
CA LYS A 293 14.22 -2.44 6.96
C LYS A 293 13.43 -3.03 8.13
N PHE A 294 12.25 -3.60 7.86
CA PHE A 294 11.44 -4.29 8.85
C PHE A 294 11.88 -5.75 8.97
N TYR A 295 11.76 -6.36 10.16
CA TYR A 295 12.20 -7.72 10.44
C TYR A 295 11.50 -8.76 9.52
N PRO A 296 12.21 -9.77 8.95
CA PRO A 296 13.59 -10.19 9.18
C PRO A 296 14.67 -9.41 8.40
N ALA A 297 14.29 -8.31 7.75
CA ALA A 297 15.14 -7.41 6.96
C ALA A 297 15.75 -8.02 5.68
N GLY A 298 16.28 -7.13 4.82
CA GLY A 298 16.86 -7.49 3.53
C GLY A 298 15.84 -7.68 2.39
N PRO A 299 16.32 -8.07 1.19
CA PRO A 299 15.53 -8.04 -0.03
C PRO A 299 14.64 -9.27 -0.24
N LYS A 300 14.89 -10.42 0.41
CA LYS A 300 14.21 -11.69 0.13
C LYS A 300 12.66 -11.65 0.20
N GLY A 301 12.12 -10.73 1.01
CA GLY A 301 10.66 -10.49 1.14
C GLY A 301 10.09 -9.50 0.12
N ASP A 302 10.89 -8.93 -0.78
CA ASP A 302 10.37 -8.01 -1.80
C ASP A 302 9.50 -8.72 -2.86
N HIS A 303 8.79 -7.93 -3.66
CA HIS A 303 7.86 -8.39 -4.68
C HIS A 303 8.54 -9.09 -5.88
N LEU A 304 9.85 -8.93 -6.06
CA LEU A 304 10.61 -9.49 -7.18
C LEU A 304 10.94 -10.98 -6.97
N HIS A 305 11.00 -11.44 -5.71
CA HIS A 305 11.29 -12.83 -5.35
C HIS A 305 10.09 -13.76 -5.64
N CYS A 306 10.00 -14.22 -6.89
CA CYS A 306 8.85 -14.97 -7.42
C CYS A 306 9.02 -16.50 -7.42
N GLY A 307 10.03 -17.05 -6.75
CA GLY A 307 10.40 -18.47 -6.83
C GLY A 307 11.41 -18.74 -7.95
N GLU A 308 11.87 -19.98 -8.07
CA GLU A 308 12.86 -20.40 -9.07
C GLU A 308 12.51 -21.76 -9.69
N GLY A 309 13.18 -22.11 -10.79
CA GLY A 309 13.00 -23.41 -11.45
C GLY A 309 11.52 -23.73 -11.75
N PRO A 310 11.07 -24.98 -11.53
CA PRO A 310 9.65 -25.32 -11.53
C PRO A 310 8.74 -24.50 -10.59
N GLY A 311 9.26 -23.97 -9.48
CA GLY A 311 8.51 -23.12 -8.53
C GLY A 311 8.34 -21.66 -8.97
N LEU A 312 8.88 -21.25 -10.13
CA LEU A 312 8.77 -19.87 -10.62
C LEU A 312 7.30 -19.45 -10.83
N GLY A 313 6.93 -18.33 -10.21
CA GLY A 313 5.56 -17.81 -10.13
C GLY A 313 4.74 -18.38 -8.96
N LYS A 314 5.29 -19.25 -8.10
CA LYS A 314 4.62 -19.84 -6.93
C LYS A 314 5.02 -19.24 -5.59
N ASN A 315 5.91 -18.24 -5.59
CA ASN A 315 6.17 -17.37 -4.45
C ASN A 315 5.62 -15.97 -4.73
N ILE A 316 4.81 -15.43 -3.82
CA ILE A 316 4.17 -14.12 -3.98
C ILE A 316 4.29 -13.33 -2.68
N ASN A 317 5.20 -12.37 -2.68
CA ASN A 317 5.28 -11.39 -1.60
C ASN A 317 4.43 -10.18 -1.93
N ILE A 318 3.66 -9.69 -0.95
CA ILE A 318 2.97 -8.41 -0.94
C ILE A 318 3.63 -7.53 0.13
N PRO A 319 4.77 -6.89 -0.19
CA PRO A 319 5.55 -6.11 0.77
C PRO A 319 4.91 -4.74 1.00
N TRP A 320 4.40 -4.48 2.19
CA TRP A 320 3.94 -3.15 2.56
C TRP A 320 5.14 -2.20 2.71
N ARG A 321 5.13 -1.15 1.89
CA ARG A 321 6.15 -0.08 1.88
C ARG A 321 6.20 0.69 3.21
N THR A 322 5.09 0.71 3.96
CA THR A 322 4.94 1.35 5.26
C THR A 322 4.16 0.44 6.24
N ALA A 323 4.28 0.70 7.54
CA ALA A 323 3.32 0.16 8.52
C ALA A 323 2.04 1.01 8.53
N GLY A 324 1.04 0.62 9.33
CA GLY A 324 -0.25 1.33 9.42
C GLY A 324 -1.27 0.90 8.37
N MET A 325 -1.08 -0.25 7.72
CA MET A 325 -2.05 -0.84 6.80
C MET A 325 -3.34 -1.21 7.54
N THR A 326 -4.47 -1.06 6.87
CA THR A 326 -5.83 -1.22 7.43
C THR A 326 -6.57 -2.41 6.82
N ASP A 327 -7.77 -2.71 7.33
CA ASP A 327 -8.71 -3.66 6.73
C ASP A 327 -8.87 -3.47 5.20
N ALA A 328 -8.90 -2.23 4.72
CA ALA A 328 -9.15 -1.93 3.30
C ALA A 328 -7.96 -2.30 2.41
N ASP A 329 -6.73 -2.17 2.91
CA ASP A 329 -5.50 -2.53 2.19
C ASP A 329 -5.40 -4.04 2.02
N TYR A 330 -5.62 -4.80 3.11
CA TYR A 330 -5.63 -6.26 3.09
C TYR A 330 -6.77 -6.80 2.20
N VAL A 331 -7.98 -6.25 2.30
CA VAL A 331 -9.11 -6.68 1.46
C VAL A 331 -8.88 -6.35 -0.02
N LEU A 332 -8.26 -5.20 -0.35
CA LEU A 332 -7.89 -4.89 -1.73
C LEU A 332 -6.85 -5.88 -2.27
N ALA A 333 -5.80 -6.19 -1.50
CA ALA A 333 -4.80 -7.19 -1.88
C ALA A 333 -5.43 -8.56 -2.10
N PHE A 334 -6.40 -8.96 -1.27
CA PHE A 334 -7.16 -10.19 -1.46
C PHE A 334 -7.96 -10.19 -2.77
N GLN A 335 -8.69 -9.11 -3.07
CA GLN A 335 -9.53 -9.01 -4.26
C GLN A 335 -8.73 -8.89 -5.55
N LYS A 336 -7.54 -8.28 -5.51
CA LYS A 336 -6.70 -7.99 -6.69
C LYS A 336 -5.65 -9.06 -6.98
N ILE A 337 -5.10 -9.69 -5.95
CA ILE A 337 -3.93 -10.58 -6.04
C ILE A 337 -4.27 -11.96 -5.47
N VAL A 338 -4.57 -12.06 -4.16
CA VAL A 338 -4.63 -13.36 -3.47
C VAL A 338 -5.71 -14.26 -4.06
N MET A 339 -6.97 -13.79 -4.13
CA MET A 339 -8.09 -14.62 -4.55
C MET A 339 -8.06 -14.97 -6.05
N PRO A 340 -7.79 -14.05 -6.99
CA PRO A 340 -7.63 -14.40 -8.41
C PRO A 340 -6.56 -15.47 -8.64
N ILE A 341 -5.41 -15.34 -7.99
CA ILE A 341 -4.29 -16.27 -8.14
C ILE A 341 -4.58 -17.61 -7.46
N ALA A 342 -5.17 -17.60 -6.26
CA ALA A 342 -5.57 -18.81 -5.57
C ALA A 342 -6.64 -19.61 -6.33
N GLN A 343 -7.57 -18.93 -7.03
CA GLN A 343 -8.55 -19.58 -7.89
C GLN A 343 -7.93 -20.15 -9.17
N ASP A 344 -6.97 -19.47 -9.78
CA ASP A 344 -6.21 -19.94 -10.95
C ASP A 344 -5.23 -21.09 -10.58
N PHE A 345 -4.78 -21.14 -9.32
CA PHE A 345 -3.98 -22.24 -8.77
C PHE A 345 -4.83 -23.47 -8.39
N ASP A 346 -6.05 -23.24 -7.90
CA ASP A 346 -7.02 -24.28 -7.54
C ASP A 346 -6.44 -25.27 -6.48
N PRO A 347 -6.18 -24.85 -5.23
CA PRO A 347 -5.55 -25.69 -4.22
C PRO A 347 -6.49 -26.81 -3.71
N ASP A 348 -5.91 -27.97 -3.39
CA ASP A 348 -6.60 -29.09 -2.74
C ASP A 348 -6.79 -28.85 -1.22
N LEU A 349 -5.91 -28.04 -0.63
CA LEU A 349 -5.87 -27.62 0.78
C LEU A 349 -5.36 -26.17 0.89
N VAL A 350 -5.98 -25.38 1.76
CA VAL A 350 -5.44 -24.07 2.18
C VAL A 350 -4.92 -24.18 3.61
N VAL A 351 -3.69 -23.73 3.83
CA VAL A 351 -3.10 -23.56 5.17
C VAL A 351 -2.80 -22.08 5.37
N VAL A 352 -3.18 -21.53 6.51
CA VAL A 352 -2.92 -20.13 6.86
C VAL A 352 -1.89 -20.09 7.98
N SER A 353 -0.72 -19.52 7.71
CA SER A 353 0.22 -19.02 8.70
C SER A 353 -0.41 -17.77 9.32
N ALA A 354 -0.97 -17.93 10.52
CA ALA A 354 -1.92 -16.99 11.09
C ALA A 354 -1.30 -16.19 12.24
N GLY A 355 -0.49 -15.20 11.89
CA GLY A 355 -0.07 -14.14 12.81
C GLY A 355 -1.20 -13.15 13.10
N PHE A 356 -1.18 -12.57 14.30
CA PHE A 356 -2.11 -11.52 14.72
C PHE A 356 -1.40 -10.24 15.20
N ASP A 357 -0.19 -9.99 14.69
CA ASP A 357 0.62 -8.78 14.92
C ASP A 357 0.37 -7.67 13.88
N ALA A 358 -0.30 -7.97 12.77
CA ALA A 358 -0.89 -6.94 11.92
C ALA A 358 -2.16 -6.32 12.56
N ALA A 359 -2.63 -6.85 13.69
CA ALA A 359 -3.85 -6.44 14.36
C ALA A 359 -3.72 -5.08 15.06
N GLU A 360 -4.85 -4.35 15.12
CA GLU A 360 -4.97 -3.11 15.89
C GLU A 360 -4.47 -3.27 17.34
N GLY A 361 -3.60 -2.36 17.76
CA GLY A 361 -2.99 -2.37 19.09
C GLY A 361 -1.79 -3.31 19.28
N ASP A 362 -1.29 -4.00 18.25
CA ASP A 362 0.02 -4.66 18.33
C ASP A 362 1.17 -3.65 18.20
N MET A 363 2.16 -3.78 19.09
CA MET A 363 3.25 -2.82 19.23
C MET A 363 4.43 -3.09 18.27
N LEU A 364 4.53 -4.29 17.71
CA LEU A 364 5.61 -4.66 16.78
C LEU A 364 5.18 -4.38 15.33
N GLY A 365 4.05 -4.94 14.89
CA GLY A 365 3.56 -4.81 13.52
C GLY A 365 3.04 -3.42 13.17
N LYS A 366 2.39 -2.74 14.12
CA LYS A 366 1.88 -1.36 13.97
C LYS A 366 0.96 -1.17 12.75
N CYS A 367 0.20 -2.19 12.42
CA CYS A 367 -0.91 -2.13 11.47
C CYS A 367 -2.25 -2.04 12.24
N HIS A 368 -3.31 -1.85 11.49
CA HIS A 368 -4.65 -1.51 11.97
C HIS A 368 -5.69 -2.51 11.43
N VAL A 369 -5.33 -3.79 11.32
CA VAL A 369 -6.26 -4.84 10.91
C VAL A 369 -7.20 -5.16 12.08
N SER A 370 -8.49 -5.06 11.84
CA SER A 370 -9.52 -5.35 12.83
C SER A 370 -9.86 -6.85 12.85
N PRO A 371 -10.53 -7.34 13.91
CA PRO A 371 -11.10 -8.70 13.91
C PRO A 371 -12.07 -8.95 12.75
N ALA A 372 -12.73 -7.90 12.23
CA ALA A 372 -13.56 -8.00 11.04
C ALA A 372 -12.70 -8.19 9.77
N GLY A 373 -11.56 -7.51 9.65
CA GLY A 373 -10.59 -7.74 8.57
C GLY A 373 -10.15 -9.20 8.48
N TYR A 374 -9.71 -9.78 9.59
CA TYR A 374 -9.35 -11.21 9.67
C TYR A 374 -10.53 -12.15 9.33
N ALA A 375 -11.75 -11.81 9.76
CA ALA A 375 -12.95 -12.55 9.39
C ALA A 375 -13.23 -12.49 7.87
N HIS A 376 -13.11 -11.33 7.23
CA HIS A 376 -13.26 -11.19 5.77
C HIS A 376 -12.19 -11.99 5.00
N MET A 377 -10.92 -11.91 5.42
CA MET A 377 -9.84 -12.71 4.85
C MET A 377 -10.13 -14.22 4.95
N THR A 378 -10.53 -14.69 6.13
CA THR A 378 -10.92 -16.09 6.36
C THR A 378 -12.09 -16.51 5.45
N HIS A 379 -13.13 -15.68 5.38
CA HIS A 379 -14.34 -15.95 4.60
C HIS A 379 -14.03 -16.12 3.10
N MET A 380 -13.14 -15.28 2.56
CA MET A 380 -12.71 -15.39 1.16
C MET A 380 -11.97 -16.71 0.89
N LEU A 381 -11.03 -17.11 1.76
CA LEU A 381 -10.28 -18.37 1.61
C LEU A 381 -11.17 -19.62 1.71
N MET A 382 -12.23 -19.58 2.51
CA MET A 382 -13.19 -20.69 2.64
C MET A 382 -13.98 -21.01 1.36
N SER A 383 -13.85 -20.19 0.31
CA SER A 383 -14.39 -20.50 -1.03
C SER A 383 -13.49 -21.43 -1.86
N LEU A 384 -12.24 -21.66 -1.43
CA LEU A 384 -11.25 -22.51 -2.09
C LEU A 384 -11.25 -23.92 -1.48
N ALA A 385 -10.70 -24.90 -2.20
CA ALA A 385 -10.43 -26.24 -1.66
C ALA A 385 -11.64 -26.96 -1.03
N ASP A 386 -12.87 -26.73 -1.49
CA ASP A 386 -14.13 -27.18 -0.86
C ASP A 386 -14.34 -26.68 0.59
N GLY A 387 -13.64 -25.61 0.99
CA GLY A 387 -13.60 -25.09 2.35
C GLY A 387 -12.59 -25.80 3.27
N LYS A 388 -11.70 -26.64 2.73
CA LYS A 388 -10.59 -27.28 3.46
C LYS A 388 -9.52 -26.24 3.83
N VAL A 389 -9.73 -25.57 4.97
CA VAL A 389 -8.85 -24.51 5.49
C VAL A 389 -8.31 -24.90 6.88
N ALA A 390 -6.99 -24.94 7.03
CA ALA A 390 -6.31 -25.05 8.32
C ALA A 390 -5.70 -23.69 8.71
N VAL A 391 -6.02 -23.17 9.89
CA VAL A 391 -5.46 -21.91 10.40
C VAL A 391 -4.47 -22.24 11.53
N CYS A 392 -3.19 -22.00 11.34
CA CYS A 392 -2.12 -22.32 12.29
C CYS A 392 -1.57 -21.04 12.92
N LEU A 393 -1.62 -20.91 14.26
CA LEU A 393 -1.16 -19.71 14.95
C LEU A 393 0.35 -19.47 14.79
N GLU A 394 0.72 -18.26 14.38
CA GLU A 394 2.11 -17.78 14.29
C GLU A 394 2.36 -16.62 15.30
N GLY A 395 2.63 -15.39 14.84
CA GLY A 395 2.91 -14.19 15.65
C GLY A 395 1.68 -13.44 16.19
N GLY A 396 1.88 -12.19 16.60
CA GLY A 396 0.92 -11.39 17.38
C GLY A 396 1.21 -11.39 18.88
N TYR A 397 1.32 -10.22 19.49
CA TYR A 397 1.91 -10.04 20.84
C TYR A 397 1.04 -9.20 21.80
N ASN A 398 0.01 -8.51 21.31
CA ASN A 398 -1.06 -7.98 22.15
C ASN A 398 -2.09 -9.08 22.51
N LEU A 399 -2.05 -9.58 23.76
CA LEU A 399 -2.92 -10.66 24.25
C LEU A 399 -4.43 -10.44 23.98
N ARG A 400 -4.93 -9.20 24.00
CA ARG A 400 -6.34 -8.92 23.70
C ARG A 400 -6.59 -9.00 22.19
N SER A 401 -5.78 -8.32 21.38
CA SER A 401 -5.92 -8.26 19.93
C SER A 401 -5.85 -9.63 19.27
N ILE A 402 -4.90 -10.47 19.71
CA ILE A 402 -4.78 -11.87 19.26
C ILE A 402 -6.07 -12.64 19.58
N ALA A 403 -6.55 -12.56 20.83
CA ALA A 403 -7.70 -13.33 21.29
C ALA A 403 -8.99 -12.97 20.52
N VAL A 404 -9.27 -11.68 20.32
CA VAL A 404 -10.47 -11.26 19.56
C VAL A 404 -10.37 -11.55 18.06
N SER A 405 -9.17 -11.46 17.48
CA SER A 405 -8.96 -11.76 16.06
C SER A 405 -9.07 -13.26 15.80
N ALA A 406 -8.45 -14.09 16.65
CA ALA A 406 -8.60 -15.54 16.59
C ALA A 406 -10.05 -16.00 16.83
N LEU A 407 -10.80 -15.34 17.73
CA LEU A 407 -12.25 -15.59 17.88
C LEU A 407 -13.01 -15.26 16.58
N ALA A 408 -12.74 -14.13 15.94
CA ALA A 408 -13.43 -13.72 14.71
C ALA A 408 -13.12 -14.66 13.53
N VAL A 409 -11.87 -15.11 13.40
CA VAL A 409 -11.48 -16.18 12.45
C VAL A 409 -12.25 -17.46 12.75
N THR A 410 -12.28 -17.89 14.02
CA THR A 410 -12.92 -19.16 14.43
C THR A 410 -14.43 -19.16 14.18
N ARG A 411 -15.11 -18.05 14.50
CA ARG A 411 -16.54 -17.85 14.16
C ARG A 411 -16.80 -17.94 12.67
N THR A 412 -15.92 -17.35 11.86
CA THR A 412 -16.00 -17.43 10.39
C THR A 412 -15.82 -18.86 9.89
N LEU A 413 -14.85 -19.62 10.43
CA LEU A 413 -14.66 -21.04 10.12
C LEU A 413 -15.92 -21.87 10.43
N MET A 414 -16.60 -21.56 11.54
CA MET A 414 -17.88 -22.16 11.94
C MET A 414 -19.09 -21.70 11.10
N GLY A 415 -18.89 -20.76 10.17
CA GLY A 415 -19.90 -20.29 9.22
C GLY A 415 -20.66 -19.03 9.64
N GLU A 416 -20.26 -18.35 10.71
CA GLU A 416 -20.80 -17.02 11.02
C GLU A 416 -20.37 -15.99 9.96
N PRO A 417 -21.24 -15.06 9.54
CA PRO A 417 -20.87 -14.02 8.59
C PRO A 417 -19.90 -13.01 9.23
N PRO A 418 -18.89 -12.51 8.48
CA PRO A 418 -17.94 -11.55 9.00
C PRO A 418 -18.60 -10.21 9.35
N GLY A 419 -18.02 -9.50 10.33
CA GLY A 419 -18.47 -8.16 10.73
C GLY A 419 -18.34 -7.11 9.62
N ARG A 420 -18.96 -5.94 9.80
CA ARG A 420 -18.79 -4.82 8.86
C ARG A 420 -17.42 -4.17 9.07
N LEU A 421 -16.72 -3.88 7.98
CA LEU A 421 -15.48 -3.09 7.98
C LEU A 421 -15.80 -1.61 8.26
N ALA A 422 -14.90 -0.92 8.95
CA ALA A 422 -15.07 0.51 9.29
C ALA A 422 -14.82 1.44 8.09
N THR A 423 -13.90 1.06 7.21
CA THR A 423 -13.58 1.73 5.94
C THR A 423 -13.37 0.69 4.85
N THR A 424 -13.64 1.09 3.60
CA THR A 424 -13.29 0.33 2.39
C THR A 424 -12.39 1.13 1.46
N ILE A 425 -11.83 2.25 1.94
CA ILE A 425 -10.89 3.10 1.21
C ILE A 425 -9.48 2.67 1.62
N PRO A 426 -8.68 2.11 0.70
CA PRO A 426 -7.29 1.72 0.96
C PRO A 426 -6.41 2.96 1.15
N THR A 427 -5.25 2.79 1.78
CA THR A 427 -4.21 3.82 1.84
C THR A 427 -3.50 3.95 0.49
N PRO A 428 -2.95 5.13 0.14
CA PRO A 428 -2.15 5.29 -1.08
C PRO A 428 -0.96 4.31 -1.12
N SER A 429 -0.25 4.14 0.00
CA SER A 429 0.86 3.18 0.10
C SER A 429 0.43 1.72 -0.11
N GLY A 430 -0.79 1.36 0.28
CA GLY A 430 -1.35 0.03 0.03
C GLY A 430 -1.69 -0.19 -1.44
N VAL A 431 -2.30 0.82 -2.10
CA VAL A 431 -2.56 0.80 -3.55
C VAL A 431 -1.26 0.66 -4.34
N ASP A 432 -0.23 1.44 -4.01
CA ASP A 432 1.08 1.38 -4.66
C ASP A 432 1.72 -0.01 -4.57
N SER A 433 1.80 -0.58 -3.36
CA SER A 433 2.31 -1.94 -3.12
C SER A 433 1.53 -2.98 -3.94
N ILE A 434 0.20 -2.83 -4.07
CA ILE A 434 -0.64 -3.78 -4.82
C ILE A 434 -0.42 -3.67 -6.33
N GLU A 435 -0.33 -2.45 -6.88
CA GLU A 435 -0.06 -2.26 -8.32
C GLU A 435 1.36 -2.71 -8.72
N GLU A 436 2.34 -2.52 -7.84
CA GLU A 436 3.71 -3.02 -7.96
C GLU A 436 3.75 -4.55 -8.04
N VAL A 437 3.12 -5.24 -7.09
CA VAL A 437 3.04 -6.71 -7.08
C VAL A 437 2.23 -7.22 -8.27
N LEU A 438 1.11 -6.58 -8.62
CA LEU A 438 0.27 -6.98 -9.75
C LEU A 438 1.07 -6.94 -11.06
N ARG A 439 1.85 -5.86 -11.28
CA ARG A 439 2.72 -5.71 -12.46
C ARG A 439 3.74 -6.85 -12.58
N GLN A 440 4.34 -7.26 -11.47
CA GLN A 440 5.31 -8.34 -11.43
C GLN A 440 4.64 -9.72 -11.61
N GLN A 441 3.54 -9.98 -10.91
CA GLN A 441 2.84 -11.28 -10.94
C GLN A 441 2.08 -11.53 -12.25
N ALA A 442 1.66 -10.48 -12.97
CA ALA A 442 1.04 -10.59 -14.29
C ALA A 442 1.96 -11.22 -15.37
N LYS A 443 3.27 -11.32 -15.09
CA LYS A 443 4.25 -12.07 -15.91
C LYS A 443 4.06 -13.58 -15.83
N TYR A 444 3.49 -14.10 -14.72
CA TYR A 444 3.37 -15.53 -14.43
C TYR A 444 1.93 -16.04 -14.45
N TRP A 445 0.96 -15.20 -14.03
CA TRP A 445 -0.42 -15.62 -13.83
C TRP A 445 -1.35 -15.17 -14.97
N PRO A 446 -2.01 -16.11 -15.70
CA PRO A 446 -2.97 -15.79 -16.74
C PRO A 446 -4.13 -14.90 -16.27
N CYS A 447 -4.67 -15.12 -15.06
CA CYS A 447 -5.81 -14.39 -14.51
C CYS A 447 -5.57 -12.87 -14.28
N LEU A 448 -4.32 -12.43 -14.07
CA LEU A 448 -4.02 -11.04 -13.72
C LEU A 448 -3.93 -10.12 -14.95
N TYR A 449 -4.49 -8.92 -14.84
CA TYR A 449 -4.41 -7.88 -15.87
C TYR A 449 -4.22 -6.49 -15.25
N PRO A 450 -3.56 -5.55 -15.94
CA PRO A 450 -3.04 -5.67 -17.31
C PRO A 450 -1.76 -6.51 -17.43
N LYS A 451 -1.40 -6.93 -18.66
CA LYS A 451 -0.13 -7.67 -18.92
C LYS A 451 1.04 -6.71 -19.10
N ASP A 452 2.21 -7.12 -18.59
CA ASP A 452 3.48 -6.41 -18.73
C ASP A 452 3.86 -6.18 -20.21
N PRO A 453 4.00 -4.93 -20.67
CA PRO A 453 4.35 -4.61 -22.04
C PRO A 453 5.86 -4.65 -22.32
N SER A 454 6.74 -4.77 -21.33
CA SER A 454 8.21 -4.63 -21.45
C SER A 454 8.80 -5.36 -22.67
N LYS A 455 8.50 -6.66 -22.80
CA LYS A 455 8.96 -7.52 -23.91
C LYS A 455 8.54 -7.00 -25.29
N ARG A 456 7.33 -6.43 -25.40
CA ARG A 456 6.81 -5.83 -26.64
C ARG A 456 7.55 -4.53 -26.94
N ILE A 457 7.72 -3.65 -25.94
CA ILE A 457 8.38 -2.35 -26.10
C ILE A 457 9.84 -2.57 -26.54
N LYS A 458 10.56 -3.51 -25.91
CA LYS A 458 11.93 -3.88 -26.28
C LYS A 458 12.05 -4.46 -27.70
N GLN A 459 11.04 -5.17 -28.19
CA GLN A 459 11.00 -5.68 -29.58
C GLN A 459 10.71 -4.59 -30.62
N THR A 460 10.08 -3.49 -30.21
CA THR A 460 9.73 -2.35 -31.07
C THR A 460 10.64 -1.14 -30.88
N GLU A 461 11.74 -1.27 -30.11
CA GLU A 461 12.69 -0.19 -29.80
C GLU A 461 11.97 1.07 -29.26
N GLY A 462 11.02 0.87 -28.35
CA GLY A 462 10.14 1.93 -27.88
C GLY A 462 10.80 2.89 -26.89
N GLU A 463 10.84 4.17 -27.24
CA GLU A 463 11.45 5.24 -26.43
C GLU A 463 10.58 5.70 -25.24
N ARG A 464 11.22 6.34 -24.26
CA ARG A 464 10.53 6.97 -23.12
C ARG A 464 9.89 8.29 -23.51
N ILE A 465 8.61 8.45 -23.15
CA ILE A 465 7.84 9.65 -23.46
C ILE A 465 8.36 10.90 -22.73
N HIS A 466 9.00 10.80 -21.56
CA HIS A 466 9.50 11.98 -20.86
C HIS A 466 10.61 12.72 -21.62
N ASP A 467 11.52 11.97 -22.27
CA ASP A 467 12.57 12.56 -23.11
C ASP A 467 11.95 13.21 -24.37
N ILE A 468 11.01 12.52 -25.04
CA ILE A 468 10.27 13.04 -26.21
C ILE A 468 9.48 14.31 -25.88
N VAL A 469 8.81 14.35 -24.72
CA VAL A 469 8.04 15.51 -24.28
C VAL A 469 8.94 16.70 -23.98
N ARG A 470 10.13 16.48 -23.38
CA ARG A 470 11.09 17.57 -23.16
C ARG A 470 11.69 18.08 -24.46
N GLU A 471 11.94 17.20 -25.43
CA GLU A 471 12.37 17.58 -26.79
C GLU A 471 11.30 18.41 -27.51
N TYR A 472 10.02 18.02 -27.44
CA TYR A 472 8.90 18.81 -27.94
C TYR A 472 8.76 20.17 -27.23
N GLN A 473 8.92 20.22 -25.90
CA GLN A 473 8.93 21.48 -25.16
C GLN A 473 10.04 22.41 -25.65
N ALA A 474 11.27 21.90 -25.80
CA ALA A 474 12.41 22.67 -26.27
C ALA A 474 12.19 23.22 -27.69
N GLY A 475 11.71 22.40 -28.62
CA GLY A 475 11.37 22.85 -29.97
C GLY A 475 10.30 23.95 -29.98
N TRP A 476 9.22 23.77 -29.22
CA TRP A 476 8.16 24.78 -29.12
C TRP A 476 8.66 26.10 -28.50
N LEU A 477 9.47 26.04 -27.45
CA LEU A 477 10.04 27.21 -26.77
C LEU A 477 11.07 27.95 -27.63
N TRP A 478 11.85 27.23 -28.45
CA TRP A 478 12.73 27.81 -29.45
C TRP A 478 11.93 28.52 -30.55
N GLU A 479 10.97 27.84 -31.19
CA GLU A 479 10.19 28.38 -32.31
C GLU A 479 9.33 29.59 -31.93
N ASN A 480 8.75 29.61 -30.72
CA ASN A 480 7.80 30.64 -30.31
C ASN A 480 8.43 31.76 -29.49
N LEU A 481 9.47 31.47 -28.70
CA LEU A 481 10.05 32.41 -27.72
C LEU A 481 11.57 32.59 -27.88
N GLY A 482 12.23 31.88 -28.81
CA GLY A 482 13.68 31.96 -29.01
C GLY A 482 14.52 31.43 -27.85
N MET A 483 13.97 30.52 -27.03
CA MET A 483 14.69 29.94 -25.90
C MET A 483 15.64 28.82 -26.36
N SER A 484 16.90 28.88 -25.95
CA SER A 484 17.94 27.86 -26.24
C SER A 484 18.33 27.09 -24.98
N ASP A 485 19.07 26.01 -25.15
CA ASP A 485 19.68 25.28 -24.03
C ASP A 485 20.76 26.10 -23.32
N LEU A 486 20.87 25.94 -22.00
CA LEU A 486 22.03 26.37 -21.23
C LEU A 486 22.95 25.18 -20.97
N PHE A 487 24.26 25.39 -21.13
CA PHE A 487 25.25 24.36 -20.87
C PHE A 487 25.34 24.05 -19.37
N ILE A 488 25.07 22.79 -19.00
CA ILE A 488 25.22 22.30 -17.63
C ILE A 488 26.31 21.22 -17.58
N ALA A 489 27.28 21.40 -16.69
CA ALA A 489 28.33 20.41 -16.45
C ALA A 489 27.82 19.28 -15.53
N HIS A 490 27.39 18.16 -16.11
CA HIS A 490 26.97 16.97 -15.36
C HIS A 490 28.13 16.00 -15.08
N SER A 491 28.05 15.32 -13.92
CA SER A 491 28.94 14.21 -13.56
C SER A 491 28.50 12.84 -14.11
N LYS A 492 27.28 12.76 -14.66
CA LYS A 492 26.66 11.56 -15.24
C LYS A 492 26.14 11.89 -16.64
N THR A 493 26.11 10.90 -17.53
CA THR A 493 25.51 11.01 -18.86
C THR A 493 24.15 10.32 -18.86
N SER A 494 23.08 11.05 -19.20
CA SER A 494 21.73 10.51 -19.41
C SER A 494 21.02 11.35 -20.47
N ARG A 495 20.15 10.73 -21.29
CA ARG A 495 19.32 11.45 -22.27
C ARG A 495 18.42 12.49 -21.60
N SER A 496 18.02 12.24 -20.36
CA SER A 496 17.12 13.11 -19.59
C SER A 496 17.77 14.40 -19.07
N PHE A 497 19.06 14.61 -19.34
CA PHE A 497 19.74 15.90 -19.16
C PHE A 497 19.80 16.74 -20.46
N THR A 498 19.47 16.16 -21.62
CA THR A 498 19.36 16.92 -22.88
C THR A 498 18.20 17.92 -22.77
N ASN A 499 18.43 19.18 -23.14
CA ASN A 499 17.47 20.28 -23.01
C ASN A 499 16.92 20.45 -21.58
N GLN A 500 17.65 20.03 -20.54
CA GLN A 500 17.16 20.11 -19.16
C GLN A 500 16.87 21.54 -18.74
N VAL A 501 17.79 22.46 -19.06
CA VAL A 501 17.67 23.89 -18.78
C VAL A 501 17.55 24.65 -20.10
N LEU A 502 16.49 25.44 -20.23
CA LEU A 502 16.22 26.30 -21.37
C LEU A 502 16.16 27.76 -20.89
N ALA A 503 16.68 28.70 -21.67
CA ALA A 503 16.67 30.12 -21.31
C ALA A 503 16.39 31.03 -22.51
N THR A 504 15.74 32.17 -22.26
CA THR A 504 15.61 33.23 -23.26
C THR A 504 16.99 33.82 -23.59
N SER A 505 17.20 34.26 -24.83
CA SER A 505 18.49 34.82 -25.29
C SER A 505 18.98 36.03 -24.49
N ASN A 506 18.04 36.76 -23.86
CA ASN A 506 18.24 37.96 -23.05
C ASN A 506 18.41 37.70 -21.53
N HIS A 507 18.68 36.45 -21.11
CA HIS A 507 18.69 36.05 -19.69
C HIS A 507 19.77 36.73 -18.81
N SER A 508 20.78 37.35 -19.41
CA SER A 508 21.84 38.09 -18.72
C SER A 508 21.59 39.60 -18.62
N GLU A 509 20.60 40.15 -19.35
CA GLU A 509 20.35 41.59 -19.46
C GLU A 509 19.65 42.19 -18.22
N SER A 510 19.62 43.52 -18.11
CA SER A 510 18.96 44.23 -16.99
C SER A 510 17.44 44.29 -17.13
N ARG A 511 16.81 43.11 -17.03
CA ARG A 511 15.36 42.87 -17.02
C ARG A 511 14.96 41.92 -15.88
N PRO A 512 13.71 41.92 -15.42
CA PRO A 512 13.22 40.93 -14.45
C PRO A 512 13.44 39.51 -14.96
N LEU A 513 13.93 38.63 -14.08
CA LEU A 513 14.26 37.25 -14.40
C LEU A 513 13.35 36.29 -13.62
N LEU A 514 12.62 35.44 -14.34
CA LEU A 514 11.84 34.35 -13.77
C LEU A 514 12.60 33.02 -13.95
N VAL A 515 13.01 32.41 -12.84
CA VAL A 515 13.66 31.09 -12.82
C VAL A 515 12.65 30.07 -12.33
N ILE A 516 12.30 29.10 -13.17
CA ILE A 516 11.30 28.06 -12.89
C ILE A 516 12.02 26.72 -12.72
N PHE A 517 11.80 26.04 -11.60
CA PHE A 517 12.13 24.63 -11.43
C PHE A 517 10.84 23.83 -11.32
N HIS A 518 10.65 22.88 -12.21
CA HIS A 518 9.44 22.09 -12.26
C HIS A 518 9.72 20.60 -12.48
N ASP A 519 8.91 19.76 -11.87
CA ASP A 519 8.81 18.34 -12.22
C ASP A 519 8.25 18.21 -13.66
N PRO A 520 8.43 17.08 -14.38
CA PRO A 520 7.99 16.95 -15.77
C PRO A 520 6.46 17.04 -15.91
N PRO A 521 5.93 17.55 -17.04
CA PRO A 521 4.49 17.71 -17.24
C PRO A 521 3.77 16.35 -17.29
N ASP A 522 2.51 16.35 -16.87
CA ASP A 522 1.73 15.13 -16.73
C ASP A 522 1.07 14.70 -18.05
N LEU A 523 0.81 13.39 -18.17
CA LEU A 523 0.10 12.78 -19.28
C LEU A 523 -1.16 12.09 -18.78
N VAL A 524 -2.31 12.57 -19.22
CA VAL A 524 -3.62 12.08 -18.81
C VAL A 524 -4.23 11.28 -19.95
N GLY A 525 -4.61 10.03 -19.69
CA GLY A 525 -5.25 9.16 -20.69
C GLY A 525 -5.77 7.88 -20.04
N THR A 526 -6.69 7.19 -20.70
CA THR A 526 -7.21 5.90 -20.23
C THR A 526 -6.54 4.75 -21.01
N PRO A 527 -5.67 3.94 -20.38
CA PRO A 527 -5.04 2.82 -21.06
C PRO A 527 -6.00 1.64 -21.28
N ASP A 528 -5.84 0.88 -22.37
CA ASP A 528 -6.57 -0.39 -22.55
C ASP A 528 -6.25 -1.34 -21.37
N PRO A 529 -7.26 -1.82 -20.63
CA PRO A 529 -7.07 -2.51 -19.34
C PRO A 529 -6.45 -3.91 -19.46
N ARG A 530 -6.18 -4.40 -20.69
CA ARG A 530 -5.54 -5.70 -20.92
C ARG A 530 -4.09 -5.54 -21.39
N THR A 531 -3.80 -4.52 -22.19
CA THR A 531 -2.58 -4.38 -23.00
C THR A 531 -1.76 -3.11 -22.70
N GLN A 532 -2.24 -2.26 -21.80
CA GLN A 532 -1.71 -0.94 -21.43
C GLN A 532 -1.48 0.00 -22.61
N ARG A 533 -2.20 -0.19 -23.72
CA ARG A 533 -2.09 0.70 -24.89
C ARG A 533 -2.82 2.00 -24.60
N LEU A 534 -2.12 3.11 -24.77
CA LEU A 534 -2.70 4.45 -24.82
C LEU A 534 -2.97 4.82 -26.28
N GLU A 535 -4.16 5.37 -26.55
CA GLU A 535 -4.47 5.93 -27.86
C GLU A 535 -4.01 7.40 -27.90
N LEU A 536 -3.14 7.74 -28.87
CA LEU A 536 -2.55 9.08 -28.98
C LEU A 536 -3.60 10.21 -29.07
N HIS A 537 -4.77 9.95 -29.66
CA HIS A 537 -5.86 10.92 -29.75
C HIS A 537 -6.60 11.14 -28.43
N ASN A 538 -6.59 10.14 -27.55
CA ASN A 538 -7.27 10.12 -26.25
C ASN A 538 -6.25 10.14 -25.09
N THR A 539 -5.09 10.76 -25.34
CA THR A 539 -4.02 11.00 -24.36
C THR A 539 -3.60 12.46 -24.47
N TRP A 540 -3.67 13.20 -23.37
CA TRP A 540 -3.44 14.63 -23.31
C TRP A 540 -2.18 14.95 -22.51
N LEU A 541 -1.31 15.81 -23.06
CA LEU A 541 -0.19 16.42 -22.35
C LEU A 541 -0.69 17.67 -21.62
N THR A 542 -0.61 17.68 -20.29
CA THR A 542 -0.99 18.82 -19.45
C THR A 542 0.27 19.55 -18.97
N ASP A 543 0.52 20.71 -19.57
CA ASP A 543 1.71 21.53 -19.37
C ASP A 543 1.30 22.96 -18.95
N SER A 544 0.98 23.12 -17.67
CA SER A 544 0.54 24.41 -17.12
C SER A 544 1.69 25.42 -16.97
N VAL A 545 2.94 24.95 -16.92
CA VAL A 545 4.15 25.78 -16.76
C VAL A 545 4.30 26.73 -17.95
N LYS A 546 3.97 26.29 -19.18
CA LYS A 546 3.94 27.15 -20.38
C LYS A 546 3.14 28.45 -20.22
N GLN A 547 2.09 28.48 -19.38
CA GLN A 547 1.33 29.71 -19.14
C GLN A 547 2.18 30.79 -18.45
N TYR A 548 3.04 30.39 -17.52
CA TYR A 548 3.94 31.28 -16.78
C TYR A 548 5.09 31.77 -17.67
N ILE A 549 5.72 30.86 -18.41
CA ILE A 549 6.81 31.18 -19.35
C ILE A 549 6.30 32.19 -20.39
N ARG A 550 5.15 31.91 -21.02
CA ARG A 550 4.57 32.79 -22.04
C ARG A 550 4.19 34.15 -21.48
N TRP A 551 3.55 34.21 -20.31
CA TRP A 551 3.22 35.48 -19.66
C TRP A 551 4.47 36.32 -19.37
N ALA A 552 5.54 35.68 -18.89
CA ALA A 552 6.80 36.36 -18.57
C ALA A 552 7.44 36.93 -19.85
N TYR A 553 7.50 36.12 -20.92
CA TYR A 553 7.99 36.55 -22.23
C TYR A 553 7.16 37.71 -22.82
N ASP A 554 5.83 37.60 -22.80
CA ASP A 554 4.91 38.65 -23.28
C ASP A 554 5.04 39.96 -22.48
N ARG A 555 5.58 39.91 -21.25
CA ARG A 555 5.94 41.06 -20.41
C ARG A 555 7.40 41.52 -20.56
N GLY A 556 8.19 40.87 -21.41
CA GLY A 556 9.60 41.19 -21.63
C GLY A 556 10.55 40.72 -20.53
N PHE A 557 10.11 39.83 -19.64
CA PHE A 557 11.00 39.22 -18.64
C PHE A 557 11.99 38.28 -19.33
N ALA A 558 13.16 38.10 -18.72
CA ALA A 558 13.99 36.94 -18.97
C ALA A 558 13.37 35.70 -18.30
N VAL A 559 13.55 34.52 -18.90
CA VAL A 559 13.11 33.25 -18.32
C VAL A 559 14.23 32.22 -18.38
N ILE A 560 14.43 31.50 -17.27
CA ILE A 560 15.20 30.25 -17.21
C ILE A 560 14.24 29.16 -16.73
N ASP A 561 14.05 28.13 -17.55
CA ASP A 561 13.15 27.00 -17.33
C ASP A 561 13.96 25.72 -17.07
N VAL A 562 13.74 25.08 -15.93
CA VAL A 562 14.49 23.91 -15.44
C VAL A 562 13.54 22.74 -15.21
N ASN A 563 13.64 21.72 -16.05
CA ASN A 563 12.92 20.47 -15.87
C ASN A 563 13.72 19.50 -14.98
N VAL A 564 13.12 19.06 -13.88
CA VAL A 564 13.74 18.15 -12.91
C VAL A 564 13.23 16.73 -13.16
N PRO A 565 14.04 15.81 -13.73
CA PRO A 565 13.58 14.47 -14.06
C PRO A 565 13.22 13.66 -12.80
N LYS A 566 12.05 13.00 -12.82
CA LYS A 566 11.64 12.01 -11.79
C LYS A 566 12.35 10.65 -11.96
N HIS A 567 12.72 10.32 -13.20
CA HIS A 567 13.43 9.11 -13.61
C HIS A 567 14.58 9.50 -14.55
N LEU A 568 15.68 8.73 -14.57
CA LEU A 568 16.75 8.90 -15.56
C LEU A 568 16.64 7.81 -16.63
N THR A 569 16.77 8.20 -17.90
CA THR A 569 16.99 7.23 -18.99
C THR A 569 18.46 6.81 -19.00
N ASP A 570 18.72 5.56 -18.64
CA ASP A 570 20.04 4.93 -18.80
C ASP A 570 20.37 4.68 -20.28
N LEU A 571 21.66 4.63 -20.60
CA LEU A 571 22.14 4.35 -21.97
C LEU A 571 21.90 2.88 -22.39
N GLU A 572 21.70 1.96 -21.44
CA GLU A 572 21.39 0.55 -21.70
C GLU A 572 19.94 0.25 -21.28
N GLU A 573 18.99 0.58 -22.17
CA GLU A 573 17.57 0.57 -21.80
C GLU A 573 16.95 -0.84 -21.66
N THR A 574 16.47 -1.14 -20.43
CA THR A 574 15.79 -2.40 -20.12
C THR A 574 14.37 -2.50 -20.69
N HIS A 575 13.74 -1.35 -20.97
CA HIS A 575 12.32 -1.19 -21.33
C HIS A 575 11.31 -1.71 -20.27
N GLU A 576 11.77 -1.95 -19.04
CA GLU A 576 10.91 -2.29 -17.91
C GLU A 576 10.37 -1.02 -17.21
N HIS A 577 9.54 -1.19 -16.19
CA HIS A 577 9.13 -0.08 -15.32
C HIS A 577 10.35 0.42 -14.54
N ALA A 578 10.64 1.71 -14.61
CA ALA A 578 11.69 2.34 -13.83
C ALA A 578 11.08 2.93 -12.55
N GLU A 579 11.70 2.66 -11.39
CA GLU A 579 11.37 3.36 -10.15
C GLU A 579 11.77 4.83 -10.23
N GLU A 580 11.17 5.68 -9.39
CA GLU A 580 11.65 7.05 -9.22
C GLU A 580 13.08 7.07 -8.67
N ILE A 581 13.85 8.10 -9.02
CA ILE A 581 15.15 8.36 -8.38
C ILE A 581 14.92 8.52 -6.87
N ASP A 582 15.73 7.84 -6.05
CA ASP A 582 15.78 8.02 -4.59
C ASP A 582 15.63 9.51 -4.23
N GLY A 583 14.50 9.85 -3.60
CA GLY A 583 14.07 11.23 -3.42
C GLY A 583 15.11 12.09 -2.72
N LYS A 584 15.95 11.51 -1.86
CA LYS A 584 17.06 12.26 -1.25
C LYS A 584 18.13 12.61 -2.28
N LYS A 585 18.59 11.65 -3.09
CA LYS A 585 19.57 11.91 -4.15
C LYS A 585 19.05 12.89 -5.19
N ASN A 586 17.77 12.79 -5.55
CA ASN A 586 17.16 13.74 -6.50
C ASN A 586 17.10 15.16 -5.90
N ILE A 587 16.79 15.28 -4.60
CA ILE A 587 16.84 16.57 -3.90
C ILE A 587 18.26 17.15 -3.92
N ASP A 588 19.27 16.35 -3.57
CA ASP A 588 20.68 16.74 -3.51
C ASP A 588 21.22 17.13 -4.91
N GLU A 589 20.91 16.37 -5.96
CA GLU A 589 21.32 16.66 -7.35
C GLU A 589 20.63 17.92 -7.91
N THR A 590 19.33 18.11 -7.63
CA THR A 590 18.59 19.32 -8.03
C THR A 590 19.06 20.57 -7.27
N GLN A 591 19.47 20.42 -6.00
CA GLN A 591 20.07 21.51 -5.22
C GLN A 591 21.42 21.93 -5.80
N LEU A 592 22.24 20.96 -6.25
CA LEU A 592 23.50 21.24 -6.95
C LEU A 592 23.26 21.95 -8.29
N LEU A 593 22.23 21.56 -9.05
CA LEU A 593 21.82 22.24 -10.29
C LEU A 593 21.39 23.69 -10.02
N ALA A 594 20.57 23.92 -8.98
CA ALA A 594 20.16 25.27 -8.59
C ALA A 594 21.35 26.16 -8.22
N LYS A 595 22.35 25.60 -7.51
CA LYS A 595 23.61 26.28 -7.24
C LYS A 595 24.43 26.55 -8.50
N TYR A 596 24.56 25.58 -9.40
CA TYR A 596 25.30 25.75 -10.65
C TYR A 596 24.70 26.88 -11.50
N LEU A 597 23.37 26.91 -11.64
CA LEU A 597 22.66 27.99 -12.33
C LEU A 597 22.82 29.34 -11.65
N TRP A 598 22.83 29.36 -10.31
CA TRP A 598 23.11 30.58 -9.56
C TRP A 598 24.50 31.13 -9.87
N ASP A 599 25.53 30.34 -9.61
CA ASP A 599 26.93 30.78 -9.63
C ASP A 599 27.42 31.12 -11.06
N ASN A 600 26.86 30.50 -12.11
CA ASN A 600 27.34 30.64 -13.50
C ASN A 600 26.46 31.51 -14.42
N TYR A 601 25.18 31.74 -14.07
CA TYR A 601 24.25 32.49 -14.93
C TYR A 601 23.49 33.58 -14.17
N ILE A 602 22.84 33.25 -13.06
CA ILE A 602 21.92 34.17 -12.37
C ILE A 602 22.69 35.26 -11.61
N GLU A 603 23.76 34.92 -10.88
CA GLU A 603 24.60 35.90 -10.16
C GLU A 603 25.36 36.83 -11.11
N LEU A 604 25.58 36.40 -12.37
CA LEU A 604 26.24 37.21 -13.40
C LEU A 604 25.27 38.08 -14.22
N SER A 605 23.94 37.86 -14.10
CA SER A 605 22.93 38.69 -14.78
C SER A 605 22.88 40.11 -14.23
N GLU A 606 22.47 41.07 -15.07
CA GLU A 606 22.19 42.46 -14.67
C GLU A 606 20.76 42.64 -14.10
N SER A 607 20.00 41.55 -13.90
CA SER A 607 18.63 41.55 -13.39
C SER A 607 18.53 42.11 -11.97
N LYS A 608 17.75 43.19 -11.81
CA LYS A 608 17.42 43.77 -10.49
C LYS A 608 16.33 43.01 -9.75
N HIS A 609 15.41 42.40 -10.50
CA HIS A 609 14.33 41.57 -9.95
C HIS A 609 14.56 40.11 -10.36
N ILE A 610 14.64 39.23 -9.36
CA ILE A 610 14.83 37.80 -9.58
C ILE A 610 13.74 37.04 -8.82
N PHE A 611 13.03 36.18 -9.54
CA PHE A 611 11.93 35.38 -9.03
C PHE A 611 12.26 33.90 -9.16
N MET A 612 12.10 33.14 -8.08
CA MET A 612 12.22 31.68 -8.11
C MET A 612 10.85 31.04 -7.96
N LEU A 613 10.42 30.26 -8.96
CA LEU A 613 9.20 29.48 -8.96
C LEU A 613 9.56 27.99 -8.84
N GLY A 614 9.27 27.38 -7.69
CA GLY A 614 9.47 25.95 -7.44
C GLY A 614 8.15 25.19 -7.48
N ILE A 615 8.09 24.14 -8.28
CA ILE A 615 6.89 23.33 -8.53
C ILE A 615 7.18 21.88 -8.15
N GLY A 616 6.36 21.30 -7.28
CA GLY A 616 6.45 19.89 -6.90
C GLY A 616 7.68 19.54 -6.08
N LYS A 617 8.29 18.38 -6.35
CA LYS A 617 9.44 17.87 -5.59
C LYS A 617 10.64 18.82 -5.68
N ALA A 618 10.84 19.45 -6.84
CA ALA A 618 11.89 20.45 -7.09
C ALA A 618 11.91 21.65 -6.11
N TYR A 619 10.75 22.05 -5.56
CA TYR A 619 10.69 23.13 -4.57
C TYR A 619 11.53 22.83 -3.31
N THR A 620 11.62 21.57 -2.89
CA THR A 620 12.40 21.19 -1.70
C THR A 620 13.88 21.51 -1.88
N SER A 621 14.43 21.28 -3.08
CA SER A 621 15.81 21.59 -3.44
C SER A 621 16.08 23.09 -3.49
N ILE A 622 15.14 23.88 -4.04
CA ILE A 622 15.24 25.36 -3.99
C ILE A 622 15.35 25.83 -2.53
N VAL A 623 14.47 25.35 -1.65
CA VAL A 623 14.47 25.75 -0.23
C VAL A 623 15.76 25.33 0.50
N ASN A 624 16.42 24.26 0.08
CA ASN A 624 17.72 23.89 0.63
C ASN A 624 18.87 24.73 0.05
N PHE A 625 18.91 24.95 -1.27
CA PHE A 625 19.84 25.86 -1.93
C PHE A 625 19.83 27.26 -1.29
N LEU A 626 18.64 27.83 -1.05
CA LEU A 626 18.47 29.15 -0.45
C LEU A 626 19.03 29.22 0.99
N LYS A 627 19.09 28.11 1.74
CA LYS A 627 19.68 28.09 3.11
C LYS A 627 21.21 28.11 3.09
N GLU A 628 21.81 27.56 2.06
CA GLU A 628 23.26 27.40 1.94
C GLU A 628 23.92 28.57 1.20
N ASN A 629 23.15 29.28 0.35
CA ASN A 629 23.65 30.42 -0.40
C ASN A 629 23.14 31.75 0.18
N ASP A 630 23.83 32.27 1.19
CA ASP A 630 23.48 33.54 1.84
C ASP A 630 23.45 34.75 0.89
N ARG A 631 24.22 34.71 -0.21
CA ARG A 631 24.33 35.81 -1.18
C ARG A 631 23.07 36.00 -2.02
N CYS A 632 22.28 34.95 -2.22
CA CYS A 632 21.08 35.06 -3.06
C CYS A 632 20.01 35.98 -2.45
N ARG A 633 19.98 36.11 -1.11
CA ARG A 633 18.94 36.83 -0.36
C ARG A 633 18.85 38.31 -0.68
N GLU A 634 19.96 38.93 -1.07
CA GLU A 634 20.04 40.36 -1.42
C GLU A 634 19.52 40.67 -2.83
N ARG A 635 19.53 39.67 -3.73
CA ARG A 635 19.09 39.80 -5.13
C ARG A 635 17.71 39.20 -5.41
N LEU A 636 17.22 38.32 -4.54
CA LEU A 636 15.98 37.58 -4.75
C LEU A 636 14.76 38.39 -4.30
N THR A 637 13.87 38.70 -5.25
CA THR A 637 12.66 39.52 -5.03
C THR A 637 11.51 38.70 -4.45
N LYS A 638 11.28 37.48 -4.96
CA LYS A 638 10.25 36.58 -4.43
C LYS A 638 10.55 35.10 -4.72
N VAL A 639 10.16 34.25 -3.77
CA VAL A 639 10.04 32.79 -3.92
C VAL A 639 8.56 32.43 -4.03
N ILE A 640 8.20 31.64 -5.04
CA ILE A 640 6.86 31.12 -5.24
C ILE A 640 6.95 29.59 -5.23
N GLY A 641 6.05 28.93 -4.50
CA GLY A 641 6.06 27.47 -4.35
C GLY A 641 4.71 26.84 -4.65
N PHE A 642 4.70 25.67 -5.29
CA PHE A 642 3.51 24.83 -5.50
C PHE A 642 3.77 23.43 -4.94
N ILE A 643 2.95 23.00 -3.98
CA ILE A 643 3.14 21.79 -3.18
C ILE A 643 1.88 20.93 -3.22
N SER A 644 1.96 19.74 -3.83
CA SER A 644 0.91 18.72 -3.76
C SER A 644 0.85 18.08 -2.36
N ASP A 645 -0.20 17.30 -2.10
CA ASP A 645 -0.38 16.53 -0.85
C ASP A 645 0.72 15.47 -0.63
N GLU A 646 1.27 14.89 -1.70
CA GLU A 646 2.43 14.00 -1.68
C GLU A 646 3.77 14.68 -1.33
N CYS A 647 3.89 15.99 -1.56
CA CYS A 647 5.16 16.70 -1.40
C CYS A 647 5.46 17.06 0.07
N THR A 648 6.71 16.86 0.52
CA THR A 648 7.12 17.34 1.85
C THR A 648 7.25 18.86 1.88
N LEU A 649 6.85 19.50 2.99
CA LEU A 649 6.99 20.96 3.16
C LEU A 649 8.26 21.29 3.96
N PRO A 650 9.38 21.69 3.31
CA PRO A 650 10.65 21.96 3.98
C PRO A 650 10.54 23.18 4.92
N SER A 651 11.19 23.11 6.09
CA SER A 651 11.35 24.29 6.94
C SER A 651 12.61 25.06 6.58
N TYR A 652 12.46 26.34 6.29
CA TYR A 652 13.49 27.35 6.15
C TYR A 652 13.80 28.00 7.51
N LYS A 653 14.74 27.39 8.25
CA LYS A 653 15.28 27.90 9.51
C LYS A 653 16.75 27.48 9.63
N SER A 654 17.58 28.36 10.17
CA SER A 654 18.95 28.06 10.58
C SER A 654 19.05 27.93 12.11
N THR A 655 20.10 27.27 12.58
CA THR A 655 20.55 27.31 13.99
C THR A 655 21.45 28.50 14.30
N THR A 656 21.97 29.19 13.27
CA THR A 656 22.92 30.31 13.38
C THR A 656 22.32 31.67 13.01
N ASP A 657 21.15 31.71 12.37
CA ASP A 657 20.47 32.93 11.92
C ASP A 657 18.99 32.91 12.37
N ASP A 658 18.68 33.74 13.39
CA ASP A 658 17.37 33.92 14.00
C ASP A 658 16.42 34.85 13.22
N PHE A 659 16.90 35.48 12.14
CA PHE A 659 16.11 36.38 11.28
C PHE A 659 15.73 35.72 9.94
N LEU A 660 16.41 34.64 9.57
CA LEU A 660 16.21 33.88 8.34
C LEU A 660 14.75 33.52 8.06
N ASP A 661 14.02 33.08 9.09
CA ASP A 661 12.61 32.67 8.97
C ASP A 661 11.64 33.85 8.75
N ARG A 662 12.04 35.07 9.13
CA ARG A 662 11.27 36.30 8.94
C ARG A 662 11.41 36.79 7.51
N TRP A 663 12.65 36.91 7.04
CA TRP A 663 12.93 37.25 5.64
C TRP A 663 12.19 36.30 4.71
N TYR A 664 12.28 34.99 4.96
CA TYR A 664 11.65 34.00 4.09
C TYR A 664 10.13 34.06 4.08
N ARG A 665 9.48 34.26 5.23
CA ARG A 665 8.03 34.53 5.29
C ARG A 665 7.65 35.72 4.41
N ASP A 666 8.41 36.80 4.48
CA ASP A 666 8.10 38.05 3.78
C ASP A 666 8.46 37.98 2.27
N ALA A 667 9.51 37.22 1.93
CA ALA A 667 10.01 36.99 0.58
C ALA A 667 9.34 35.81 -0.17
N SER A 668 8.45 35.04 0.46
CA SER A 668 7.83 33.85 -0.17
C SER A 668 6.30 33.90 -0.25
N LYS A 669 5.73 33.08 -1.15
CA LYS A 669 4.30 32.82 -1.31
C LYS A 669 4.09 31.38 -1.79
N ILE A 670 3.56 30.51 -0.94
CA ILE A 670 3.59 29.05 -1.15
C ILE A 670 2.16 28.51 -1.22
N PHE A 671 1.74 28.03 -2.38
CA PHE A 671 0.46 27.37 -2.60
C PHE A 671 0.58 25.89 -2.24
N VAL A 672 -0.27 25.42 -1.34
CA VAL A 672 -0.24 24.05 -0.82
C VAL A 672 -1.61 23.40 -0.97
N ALA A 673 -1.63 22.17 -1.50
CA ALA A 673 -2.80 21.36 -1.78
C ALA A 673 -3.77 21.25 -0.59
N THR A 674 -5.07 21.11 -0.88
CA THR A 674 -6.10 21.12 0.16
C THR A 674 -6.05 19.92 1.10
N GLY A 675 -5.54 18.79 0.64
CA GLY A 675 -5.35 17.53 1.38
C GLY A 675 -4.03 17.42 2.14
N HIS A 676 -3.11 18.38 2.01
CA HIS A 676 -1.77 18.27 2.61
C HIS A 676 -1.80 18.24 4.15
N TYR A 677 -0.99 17.37 4.76
CA TYR A 677 -0.97 17.12 6.21
C TYR A 677 -0.66 18.36 7.07
N VAL A 678 -0.08 19.43 6.50
CA VAL A 678 0.19 20.68 7.23
C VAL A 678 -1.09 21.26 7.81
N TRP A 679 -2.22 21.13 7.11
CA TRP A 679 -3.51 21.66 7.54
C TRP A 679 -4.05 20.94 8.78
N GLU A 680 -3.73 19.65 8.94
CA GLU A 680 -4.12 18.89 10.13
C GLU A 680 -3.37 19.34 11.38
N LYS A 681 -2.04 19.50 11.25
CA LYS A 681 -1.16 19.99 12.33
C LYS A 681 -1.47 21.44 12.71
N HIS A 682 -2.08 22.21 11.81
CA HIS A 682 -2.36 23.64 11.96
C HIS A 682 -3.85 24.01 12.05
N LYS A 683 -4.76 23.05 12.31
CA LYS A 683 -6.20 23.30 12.54
C LYS A 683 -6.49 24.41 13.56
N PHE A 684 -5.65 24.56 14.59
CA PHE A 684 -5.87 25.49 15.72
C PHE A 684 -4.78 26.55 15.92
N LYS A 685 -3.69 26.53 15.13
CA LYS A 685 -2.58 27.48 15.25
C LYS A 685 -2.02 27.80 13.86
N PRO A 686 -1.80 29.07 13.51
CA PRO A 686 -1.28 29.44 12.19
C PRO A 686 0.08 28.78 11.92
N PRO A 687 0.42 28.49 10.65
CA PRO A 687 1.74 27.99 10.26
C PRO A 687 2.88 28.91 10.74
N GLY A 688 4.01 28.31 11.13
CA GLY A 688 5.19 29.07 11.55
C GLY A 688 5.93 29.71 10.37
N LYS A 689 6.57 30.87 10.62
CA LYS A 689 7.29 31.66 9.61
C LYS A 689 8.29 30.86 8.77
N LYS A 690 8.91 29.85 9.39
CA LYS A 690 9.81 28.86 8.77
C LYS A 690 9.27 28.13 7.54
N TRP A 691 7.97 28.20 7.24
CA TRP A 691 7.40 27.59 6.03
C TRP A 691 7.03 28.60 4.94
N GLY A 692 7.34 29.88 5.14
CA GLY A 692 6.95 30.93 4.22
C GLY A 692 5.53 31.44 4.46
N THR A 693 5.02 32.26 3.54
CA THR A 693 3.59 32.65 3.54
C THR A 693 2.78 31.58 2.82
N LEU A 694 2.23 30.63 3.60
CA LEU A 694 1.39 29.55 3.07
C LEU A 694 0.00 30.05 2.66
N GLN A 695 -0.47 29.57 1.52
CA GLN A 695 -1.85 29.66 1.05
C GLN A 695 -2.38 28.27 0.76
N ARG A 696 -3.57 27.97 1.26
CA ARG A 696 -4.31 26.77 0.88
C ARG A 696 -4.89 26.96 -0.52
N SER A 697 -4.65 25.99 -1.40
CA SER A 697 -5.40 25.85 -2.65
C SER A 697 -6.63 24.98 -2.41
N ASP A 698 -7.65 25.14 -3.23
CA ASP A 698 -8.85 24.28 -3.22
C ASP A 698 -8.63 22.94 -3.94
N TYR A 699 -7.51 22.82 -4.67
CA TYR A 699 -7.13 21.67 -5.48
C TYR A 699 -6.04 20.83 -4.80
N ASN A 700 -5.90 19.57 -5.22
CA ASN A 700 -4.76 18.70 -4.88
C ASN A 700 -3.85 18.44 -6.08
N ASP A 701 -4.43 18.35 -7.28
CA ASP A 701 -3.69 18.17 -8.53
C ASP A 701 -2.82 19.39 -8.83
N MET A 702 -1.59 19.12 -9.27
CA MET A 702 -0.58 20.16 -9.47
C MET A 702 -0.86 21.04 -10.70
N GLN A 703 -1.41 20.46 -11.77
CA GLN A 703 -1.77 21.21 -12.98
C GLN A 703 -2.98 22.10 -12.72
N GLU A 704 -3.99 21.61 -12.00
CA GLU A 704 -5.14 22.40 -11.54
C GLU A 704 -4.70 23.56 -10.64
N MET A 705 -3.83 23.31 -9.65
CA MET A 705 -3.27 24.35 -8.78
C MET A 705 -2.52 25.43 -9.58
N LEU A 706 -1.63 25.03 -10.51
CA LEU A 706 -0.88 25.95 -11.36
C LEU A 706 -1.81 26.79 -12.25
N SER A 707 -2.74 26.14 -12.95
CA SER A 707 -3.68 26.82 -13.84
C SER A 707 -4.56 27.82 -13.07
N HIS A 708 -5.07 27.43 -11.90
CA HIS A 708 -5.92 28.27 -11.04
C HIS A 708 -5.19 29.51 -10.51
N HIS A 709 -4.00 29.34 -9.91
CA HIS A 709 -3.26 30.44 -9.29
C HIS A 709 -2.37 31.24 -10.26
N CYS A 710 -2.34 30.90 -11.55
CA CYS A 710 -1.58 31.62 -12.58
C CYS A 710 -1.85 33.14 -12.56
N LYS A 711 -3.12 33.57 -12.49
CA LYS A 711 -3.48 35.01 -12.41
C LYS A 711 -3.02 35.69 -11.11
N GLU A 712 -3.03 34.97 -9.99
CA GLU A 712 -2.58 35.50 -8.71
C GLU A 712 -1.05 35.70 -8.71
N VAL A 713 -0.31 34.68 -9.16
CA VAL A 713 1.15 34.73 -9.29
C VAL A 713 1.59 35.83 -10.25
N THR A 714 1.04 35.87 -11.46
CA THR A 714 1.40 36.87 -12.47
C THR A 714 1.04 38.30 -12.04
N GLY A 715 -0.03 38.46 -11.25
CA GLY A 715 -0.36 39.73 -10.58
C GLY A 715 0.70 40.14 -9.55
N ILE A 716 1.15 39.21 -8.69
CA ILE A 716 2.24 39.46 -7.72
C ILE A 716 3.54 39.84 -8.45
N LEU A 717 3.90 39.11 -9.51
CA LEU A 717 5.11 39.41 -10.29
C LEU A 717 5.03 40.79 -10.94
N THR A 718 3.88 41.17 -11.51
CA THR A 718 3.67 42.51 -12.10
C THR A 718 3.97 43.60 -11.07
N VAL A 719 3.28 43.58 -9.92
CA VAL A 719 3.37 44.62 -8.88
C VAL A 719 4.77 44.75 -8.29
N LEU A 720 5.52 43.64 -8.20
CA LEU A 720 6.91 43.64 -7.73
C LEU A 720 7.93 44.12 -8.78
N THR A 721 7.46 44.48 -9.98
CA THR A 721 8.25 45.04 -11.09
C THR A 721 7.64 46.33 -11.64
N ASP A 722 6.72 46.98 -10.92
CA ASP A 722 6.08 48.24 -11.35
C ASP A 722 7.09 49.40 -11.52
N ASP A 723 8.31 49.28 -10.98
CA ASP A 723 9.43 50.21 -11.17
C ASP A 723 10.32 49.91 -12.39
N TRP A 724 10.04 48.82 -13.11
CA TRP A 724 10.71 48.44 -14.36
C TRP A 724 9.79 48.68 -15.56
N GLU A 725 10.15 49.64 -16.41
CA GLU A 725 9.50 49.83 -17.71
C GLU A 725 10.19 48.96 -18.77
N PRO A 726 9.46 48.12 -19.53
CA PRO A 726 10.04 47.40 -20.64
C PRO A 726 10.44 48.37 -21.76
N GLU A 727 11.71 48.32 -22.18
CA GLU A 727 12.09 48.94 -23.46
C GLU A 727 11.21 48.36 -24.58
N ALA A 728 10.64 49.23 -25.42
CA ALA A 728 9.63 48.85 -26.39
C ALA A 728 10.16 47.74 -27.31
N ALA A 729 9.49 46.58 -27.28
CA ALA A 729 9.88 45.42 -28.07
C ALA A 729 9.95 45.81 -29.57
N PRO A 730 10.99 45.37 -30.31
CA PRO A 730 11.09 45.67 -31.72
C PRO A 730 9.91 45.03 -32.46
N VAL A 731 9.11 45.86 -33.12
CA VAL A 731 8.01 45.41 -33.98
C VAL A 731 8.64 44.63 -35.14
N VAL A 732 8.61 43.30 -35.06
CA VAL A 732 9.00 42.42 -36.16
C VAL A 732 8.06 42.71 -37.32
N GLY A 733 8.64 43.13 -38.45
CA GLY A 733 7.92 43.89 -39.46
C GLY A 733 6.68 43.19 -40.01
N ALA A 734 5.53 43.85 -39.89
CA ALA A 734 4.45 43.65 -40.85
C ALA A 734 4.98 44.08 -42.22
N SER A 735 5.08 43.14 -43.16
CA SER A 735 5.42 43.46 -44.55
C SER A 735 4.33 44.34 -45.16
N GLU A 736 4.68 45.58 -45.49
CA GLU A 736 3.87 46.42 -46.38
C GLU A 736 3.85 45.75 -47.76
N GLY A 737 2.75 45.04 -48.04
CA GLY A 737 2.40 44.53 -49.37
C GLY A 737 1.36 45.45 -49.98
N GLU A 738 1.79 46.40 -50.81
CA GLU A 738 0.88 47.18 -51.65
C GLU A 738 0.30 46.31 -52.78
N THR A 739 -0.95 46.64 -53.17
CA THR A 739 -1.76 46.15 -54.32
C THR A 739 -2.25 44.71 -54.33
#